data_AF-A0A7R9P2Y4-F1
#
_entry.id   AF-A0A7R9P2Y4-F1
#
_cell.length_a   1.000
_cell.length_b   1.000
_cell.length_c   1.000
_cell.angle_alpha   90.00
_cell.angle_beta   90.00
_cell.angle_gamma   90.00
#
_symmetry.space_group_name_H-M   'P 1'
#
loop_
_entity.id
_entity.type
_entity.pdbx_description
1 polymer ?
#
loop_
_entity_poly.entity_id
_entity_poly.type
_entity_poly.pdbx_seq_one_letter_code
_entity_poly.pdbx_strand_id
1 'polypeptide(L)'
;METCAKFWMCHENPHWSVRKVYPYVLKKALSVPCAPLGRAQSYIRCTPVQQDGDSQFILSDHAIIISLYSMVSEPASGQRLRVTSSSCLRPVYLPVDIGHCAGVKSTSNQWLEGDLKTVYITRQVLTADYSEAILTFSGPDIVANRYNHEIGWTVATRTVLRRRPDEKFLKKQLLVLKLLRHISEPIQDAELHSIKSSYDPISYLANYDCPDCVRSLVRDLDNGMFLNREEIFSLFHPEHRRQMVTLFEALYGAKDYDTFFSTAVYFRDRVNPRQFLYAFSVALLHRKDCRGLVLPPAYEITPHMFLTTDVVRRAYQAKMTRSPTVIPMKFTGSVNNPEQRVAYFGEDIGINSHHSHWHMDFPFWWKKSYPVDKDRKGELFFYMHHQMVARFDAERLSNNLPMVEPLDFNQKIVEGFAPGAMYHNGQEFPVRPDNMMFGDLPWRSVHEMKLFEGRIRDAITSGFIKTVGGVTYLNNSGGINTLGEIIESSENSINRAYYGQLHNDAHVLLSKVTDNQQKYGVPPGVMEHFETATRDPAFFRLHKHIDNLFKLHKDLLPPYSKDELDFPGVKIEAVKVVGMSKASTPNTLVTYFDESHIDLGNCVEGTDKVDVDIKAVVSRLNHEPFKYVITVHSNKKVTGVVRMFLAPKYDWFGQEIPFRDARWSVIELDRFPVKRKIVFKISTHLKGNILTPPLNAGDNVITRNSEDSIVTIPEPRSFPELLHEVQQALKGDEEYIVDKHYRHCGIPHRLLLPKGKTEGMAYKLLIVITDYSKDAVSEVTKPTWLPEMARGWFLPKDRLDRAIHPKIQPEDVEDYSSLGYCGVMEGKIPDSKPMGYPFDRPIQSMDNFFTPNFKVIDLTIKNVN
;
A
#
# COMPACT_ATOMS: atom_id res chain seq x y z
N MET A 1 -48.43 -23.85 10.85
CA MET A 1 -49.48 -23.37 11.77
C MET A 1 -48.84 -22.45 12.79
N GLU A 2 -49.64 -21.60 13.44
CA GLU A 2 -49.18 -20.36 14.05
C GLU A 2 -49.00 -20.43 15.58
N THR A 3 -48.63 -19.27 16.16
CA THR A 3 -48.86 -18.84 17.56
C THR A 3 -48.20 -19.59 18.72
N CYS A 4 -47.18 -18.92 19.28
CA CYS A 4 -47.07 -18.49 20.69
C CYS A 4 -48.07 -19.03 21.74
N ALA A 5 -47.57 -19.45 22.92
CA ALA A 5 -47.63 -18.63 24.16
C ALA A 5 -46.95 -19.24 25.43
N LYS A 6 -46.16 -18.40 26.11
CA LYS A 6 -45.99 -18.16 27.57
C LYS A 6 -46.18 -19.29 28.63
N PHE A 7 -45.16 -19.42 29.51
CA PHE A 7 -45.15 -19.39 31.02
C PHE A 7 -46.19 -20.27 31.80
N TRP A 8 -45.91 -20.94 32.93
CA TRP A 8 -44.99 -20.63 34.05
C TRP A 8 -44.82 -21.81 35.06
N MET A 9 -43.87 -21.66 36.00
CA MET A 9 -43.76 -22.27 37.35
C MET A 9 -43.57 -23.80 37.62
N CYS A 10 -42.54 -24.06 38.45
CA CYS A 10 -42.44 -24.83 39.70
C CYS A 10 -43.60 -25.79 40.14
N HIS A 11 -43.35 -26.86 40.93
CA HIS A 11 -42.25 -27.07 41.90
C HIS A 11 -41.96 -28.58 42.19
N GLU A 12 -41.17 -28.81 43.25
CA GLU A 12 -40.90 -30.10 43.96
C GLU A 12 -40.04 -31.21 43.33
N ASN A 13 -39.39 -31.95 44.24
CA ASN A 13 -38.28 -32.90 44.06
C ASN A 13 -38.11 -33.63 45.42
N PRO A 14 -37.90 -34.96 45.49
CA PRO A 14 -36.78 -35.40 46.33
C PRO A 14 -36.09 -36.74 45.96
N HIS A 15 -34.75 -36.74 46.09
CA HIS A 15 -33.90 -37.86 46.59
C HIS A 15 -33.70 -39.09 45.65
N TRP A 16 -32.59 -39.85 45.65
CA TRP A 16 -31.29 -39.92 46.38
C TRP A 16 -30.31 -40.83 45.53
N SER A 17 -29.00 -41.05 45.74
CA SER A 17 -27.96 -40.51 46.66
C SER A 17 -26.54 -41.07 46.37
N VAL A 18 -25.48 -40.25 46.56
CA VAL A 18 -24.19 -40.60 47.28
C VAL A 18 -23.20 -41.56 46.56
N ARG A 19 -21.84 -41.44 46.59
CA ARG A 19 -20.90 -41.05 47.69
C ARG A 19 -19.46 -40.61 47.25
N LYS A 20 -19.02 -39.39 47.67
CA LYS A 20 -17.66 -38.95 48.18
C LYS A 20 -16.37 -39.25 47.34
N VAL A 21 -15.16 -38.69 47.57
CA VAL A 21 -14.46 -38.11 48.77
C VAL A 21 -13.55 -36.90 48.42
N TYR A 22 -13.31 -36.00 49.39
CA TYR A 22 -12.31 -34.90 49.40
C TYR A 22 -11.51 -34.93 50.73
N PRO A 23 -10.29 -34.36 50.78
CA PRO A 23 -9.95 -33.39 51.84
C PRO A 23 -8.98 -32.25 51.38
N TYR A 24 -8.61 -31.23 52.19
CA TYR A 24 -9.34 -30.26 53.04
C TYR A 24 -8.33 -29.18 53.55
N VAL A 25 -8.76 -28.24 54.43
CA VAL A 25 -7.97 -27.23 55.23
C VAL A 25 -7.52 -25.95 54.48
N LEU A 26 -7.57 -24.72 55.05
CA LEU A 26 -8.45 -24.15 56.09
C LEU A 26 -8.54 -22.59 56.03
N LYS A 27 -9.70 -22.07 56.47
CA LYS A 27 -10.15 -20.70 56.81
C LYS A 27 -9.16 -19.70 57.50
N LYS A 28 -9.42 -18.40 57.29
CA LYS A 28 -9.93 -17.47 58.34
C LYS A 28 -10.69 -16.26 57.76
N ALA A 29 -11.48 -15.57 58.58
CA ALA A 29 -12.33 -14.41 58.23
C ALA A 29 -12.64 -13.54 59.47
N LEU A 30 -13.15 -12.31 59.28
CA LEU A 30 -13.85 -11.49 60.30
C LEU A 30 -14.63 -10.31 59.64
N SER A 31 -15.45 -9.56 60.39
CA SER A 31 -16.63 -8.86 59.83
C SER A 31 -17.21 -7.70 60.67
N VAL A 32 -17.63 -6.60 60.01
CA VAL A 32 -18.90 -5.80 60.26
C VAL A 32 -19.00 -4.99 61.59
N PRO A 33 -19.73 -3.84 61.72
CA PRO A 33 -20.06 -2.70 60.83
C PRO A 33 -19.80 -1.30 61.48
N CYS A 34 -20.18 -0.17 60.83
CA CYS A 34 -20.92 0.96 61.45
C CYS A 34 -21.36 2.08 60.46
N ALA A 35 -22.44 2.80 60.79
CA ALA A 35 -23.01 3.99 60.09
C ALA A 35 -24.16 4.61 60.96
N PRO A 36 -24.86 5.72 60.62
CA PRO A 36 -24.69 6.75 59.58
C PRO A 36 -24.81 8.21 60.14
N LEU A 37 -25.23 9.18 59.29
CA LEU A 37 -25.66 10.60 59.48
C LEU A 37 -24.66 11.66 59.01
N GLY A 38 -25.06 12.79 58.39
CA GLY A 38 -26.41 13.35 58.19
C GLY A 38 -26.67 14.07 56.83
N ARG A 39 -27.77 14.82 56.76
CA ARG A 39 -28.33 15.57 55.59
C ARG A 39 -27.68 16.97 55.45
N ALA A 40 -27.90 17.81 54.43
CA ALA A 40 -28.99 17.93 53.44
C ALA A 40 -28.50 18.53 52.08
N GLN A 41 -29.19 18.32 50.95
CA GLN A 41 -30.11 19.26 50.24
C GLN A 41 -29.52 20.66 49.93
N SER A 42 -29.75 21.27 48.75
CA SER A 42 -31.00 21.30 47.97
C SER A 42 -30.83 21.25 46.42
N TYR A 43 -31.95 21.03 45.73
CA TYR A 43 -32.12 21.15 44.27
C TYR A 43 -32.82 22.47 43.91
N ILE A 44 -32.48 23.06 42.75
CA ILE A 44 -33.38 23.92 41.97
C ILE A 44 -33.32 23.48 40.50
N ARG A 45 -34.49 23.43 39.83
CA ARG A 45 -34.63 23.28 38.37
C ARG A 45 -34.92 24.65 37.75
N CYS A 46 -34.40 24.90 36.55
CA CYS A 46 -35.04 25.79 35.58
C CYS A 46 -35.07 25.13 34.19
N THR A 47 -36.20 25.27 33.50
CA THR A 47 -36.41 24.91 32.09
C THR A 47 -36.26 26.16 31.20
N PRO A 48 -36.05 26.02 29.87
CA PRO A 48 -35.69 27.15 29.01
C PRO A 48 -36.85 28.12 28.75
N VAL A 49 -36.48 29.35 28.37
CA VAL A 49 -37.36 30.40 27.83
C VAL A 49 -36.74 30.93 26.54
N GLN A 50 -37.58 31.39 25.62
CA GLN A 50 -37.26 31.77 24.24
C GLN A 50 -37.82 33.17 24.00
N GLN A 51 -36.99 34.12 23.52
CA GLN A 51 -37.46 35.22 22.65
C GLN A 51 -36.34 36.08 22.03
N ASP A 52 -36.75 36.77 20.98
CA ASP A 52 -36.03 37.55 19.96
C ASP A 52 -35.46 38.91 20.46
N GLY A 53 -34.68 39.59 19.61
CA GLY A 53 -34.39 41.03 19.76
C GLY A 53 -33.10 41.54 19.10
N ASP A 54 -33.21 42.46 18.15
CA ASP A 54 -32.08 43.20 17.55
C ASP A 54 -31.50 44.29 18.46
N SER A 55 -30.20 44.59 18.33
CA SER A 55 -29.69 45.93 17.93
C SER A 55 -28.16 46.06 18.03
N GLN A 56 -27.60 47.08 17.36
CA GLN A 56 -26.17 47.37 17.27
C GLN A 56 -25.67 48.26 18.43
N PHE A 57 -24.38 48.20 18.77
CA PHE A 57 -23.58 49.38 19.17
C PHE A 57 -22.07 49.17 18.90
N ILE A 58 -21.28 50.24 19.03
CA ILE A 58 -19.97 50.45 18.37
C ILE A 58 -19.02 51.22 19.33
N LEU A 59 -17.68 51.04 19.19
CA LEU A 59 -16.56 51.70 19.94
C LEU A 59 -16.42 51.28 21.44
N SER A 60 -15.27 51.38 22.13
CA SER A 60 -13.84 51.45 21.72
C SER A 60 -12.88 51.25 22.92
N ASP A 61 -11.57 51.26 22.63
CA ASP A 61 -10.43 51.67 23.48
C ASP A 61 -9.76 50.72 24.50
N HIS A 62 -8.53 51.11 24.84
CA HIS A 62 -7.46 50.31 25.45
C HIS A 62 -7.41 50.37 26.98
N ALA A 63 -6.85 49.32 27.60
CA ALA A 63 -6.04 49.46 28.81
C ALA A 63 -4.93 48.39 28.88
N ILE A 64 -3.75 48.76 29.39
CA ILE A 64 -2.61 47.88 29.70
C ILE A 64 -2.29 48.04 31.18
N ILE A 65 -2.13 46.94 31.93
CA ILE A 65 -1.31 46.93 33.16
C ILE A 65 -0.43 45.67 33.17
N ILE A 66 0.86 45.87 33.46
CA ILE A 66 1.85 44.85 33.80
C ILE A 66 2.24 45.08 35.26
N SER A 67 2.56 44.02 36.01
CA SER A 67 3.20 44.13 37.34
C SER A 67 4.51 43.36 37.39
N LEU A 68 5.45 43.87 38.19
CA LEU A 68 6.86 43.46 38.23
C LEU A 68 7.15 42.37 39.28
N TYR A 69 8.33 41.76 39.18
CA TYR A 69 9.30 41.74 40.28
C TYR A 69 10.75 41.78 39.75
N SER A 70 11.74 42.10 40.59
CA SER A 70 13.08 42.57 40.17
C SER A 70 14.22 42.13 41.09
N MET A 71 15.40 41.85 40.48
CA MET A 71 16.77 42.00 41.02
C MET A 71 17.68 42.40 39.82
N VAL A 72 18.52 43.47 39.78
CA VAL A 72 19.60 43.94 40.69
C VAL A 72 20.85 43.04 40.57
N SER A 73 22.08 43.48 40.20
CA SER A 73 22.65 44.84 40.00
C SER A 73 23.96 44.92 39.14
N GLU A 74 24.07 46.00 38.35
CA GLU A 74 25.24 46.86 38.04
C GLU A 74 26.54 46.40 37.29
N PRO A 75 27.33 47.35 36.70
CA PRO A 75 28.31 47.07 35.63
C PRO A 75 29.72 47.74 35.73
N ALA A 76 30.65 47.34 34.85
CA ALA A 76 31.86 48.09 34.42
C ALA A 76 32.47 47.36 33.20
N SER A 77 33.27 47.90 32.27
CA SER A 77 33.61 49.22 31.71
C SER A 77 34.82 48.96 30.77
N GLY A 78 35.03 49.71 29.67
CA GLY A 78 36.23 49.53 28.83
C GLY A 78 36.08 50.10 27.41
N GLN A 79 37.14 50.70 26.86
CA GLN A 79 37.10 51.44 25.59
C GLN A 79 38.02 50.86 24.49
N ARG A 80 37.60 51.09 23.23
CA ARG A 80 38.39 51.44 22.02
C ARG A 80 39.87 50.98 21.93
N LEU A 81 40.23 50.38 20.80
CA LEU A 81 40.99 51.08 19.74
C LEU A 81 41.11 50.26 18.42
N ARG A 82 41.58 50.92 17.35
CA ARG A 82 42.01 50.32 16.07
C ARG A 82 43.53 50.06 16.11
N VAL A 83 44.08 49.25 15.19
CA VAL A 83 45.12 49.62 14.18
C VAL A 83 45.79 48.39 13.50
N THR A 84 45.72 48.38 12.16
CA THR A 84 46.54 47.76 11.07
C THR A 84 47.40 46.48 11.19
N SER A 85 47.60 45.84 10.01
CA SER A 85 48.82 45.13 9.52
C SER A 85 49.25 43.80 10.19
N SER A 86 49.92 42.84 9.52
CA SER A 86 50.28 42.66 8.09
C SER A 86 50.64 41.19 7.76
N SER A 87 50.69 40.87 6.47
CA SER A 87 51.12 39.61 5.83
C SER A 87 52.54 39.08 6.18
N CYS A 88 52.78 37.75 6.12
CA CYS A 88 53.59 37.11 5.04
C CYS A 88 54.00 35.62 5.22
N LEU A 89 54.09 34.91 4.07
CA LEU A 89 55.07 33.87 3.63
C LEU A 89 55.03 32.39 4.09
N ARG A 90 55.64 31.56 3.20
CA ARG A 90 55.85 30.08 3.18
C ARG A 90 57.38 29.78 3.38
N PRO A 91 58.00 28.62 2.99
CA PRO A 91 57.58 27.22 2.72
C PRO A 91 58.49 26.20 3.48
N VAL A 92 59.00 25.11 2.82
CA VAL A 92 59.96 24.03 3.26
C VAL A 92 59.26 22.72 3.74
N TYR A 93 59.55 21.47 3.30
CA TYR A 93 60.48 20.91 2.26
C TYR A 93 60.02 19.55 1.65
N LEU A 94 60.96 18.79 1.04
CA LEU A 94 60.95 17.41 0.48
C LEU A 94 61.84 16.46 1.36
N PRO A 95 62.07 15.11 1.14
CA PRO A 95 62.26 14.43 -0.16
C PRO A 95 61.99 12.88 -0.34
N VAL A 96 62.05 12.39 -1.61
CA VAL A 96 62.74 11.15 -2.15
C VAL A 96 62.31 9.72 -1.70
N ASP A 97 62.34 8.63 -2.51
CA ASP A 97 62.38 8.35 -3.99
C ASP A 97 62.33 6.79 -4.26
N ILE A 98 62.32 6.34 -5.54
CA ILE A 98 62.58 4.98 -6.08
C ILE A 98 61.47 3.91 -5.84
N GLY A 99 61.11 2.98 -6.76
CA GLY A 99 61.47 2.76 -8.19
C GLY A 99 61.47 1.27 -8.60
N HIS A 100 61.33 0.97 -9.90
CA HIS A 100 61.28 -0.37 -10.58
C HIS A 100 59.96 -1.18 -10.51
N CYS A 101 59.73 -2.19 -11.37
CA CYS A 101 59.77 -2.31 -12.85
C CYS A 101 59.55 -3.78 -13.30
N ALA A 102 58.64 -4.01 -14.27
CA ALA A 102 58.58 -5.12 -15.25
C ALA A 102 58.61 -6.62 -14.78
N GLY A 103 57.98 -7.57 -15.48
CA GLY A 103 57.19 -7.52 -16.71
C GLY A 103 56.84 -8.93 -17.23
N VAL A 104 56.86 -9.10 -18.56
CA VAL A 104 56.70 -10.37 -19.34
C VAL A 104 55.26 -10.85 -19.64
N LYS A 105 54.89 -10.73 -20.91
CA LYS A 105 54.33 -11.82 -21.74
C LYS A 105 54.65 -11.56 -23.22
N SER A 106 54.70 -12.61 -24.03
CA SER A 106 55.20 -12.59 -25.42
C SER A 106 54.19 -13.15 -26.41
N THR A 107 54.31 -12.76 -27.69
CA THR A 107 53.86 -13.50 -28.91
C THR A 107 52.36 -13.84 -29.05
N SER A 108 51.72 -13.72 -30.21
CA SER A 108 52.16 -13.32 -31.56
C SER A 108 50.98 -13.00 -32.49
N ASN A 109 51.19 -12.08 -33.44
CA ASN A 109 50.74 -12.07 -34.86
C ASN A 109 49.27 -12.38 -35.26
N GLN A 110 48.65 -11.74 -36.28
CA GLN A 110 48.96 -10.55 -37.12
C GLN A 110 47.75 -10.28 -38.08
N TRP A 111 47.73 -9.12 -38.75
CA TRP A 111 46.84 -8.73 -39.89
C TRP A 111 45.38 -8.35 -39.53
N LEU A 112 44.74 -7.35 -40.17
CA LEU A 112 45.21 -6.06 -40.73
C LEU A 112 43.96 -5.16 -41.01
N GLU A 113 44.04 -3.84 -40.80
CA GLU A 113 43.59 -2.75 -41.72
C GLU A 113 43.33 -1.41 -41.01
N GLY A 114 43.48 -0.30 -41.77
CA GLY A 114 42.81 1.00 -41.56
C GLY A 114 43.11 1.79 -40.27
N ASP A 115 44.13 2.67 -40.30
CA ASP A 115 44.54 3.48 -39.15
C ASP A 115 44.68 4.99 -39.48
N LEU A 116 44.47 5.86 -38.47
CA LEU A 116 44.76 7.31 -38.43
C LEU A 116 43.88 8.27 -39.30
N LYS A 117 43.67 9.57 -38.97
CA LYS A 117 44.16 10.39 -37.83
C LYS A 117 43.26 11.61 -37.50
N THR A 118 43.41 12.06 -36.25
CA THR A 118 42.95 13.30 -35.58
C THR A 118 43.22 14.63 -36.31
N VAL A 119 42.30 15.60 -36.19
CA VAL A 119 42.58 17.07 -36.20
C VAL A 119 41.66 17.80 -35.20
N TYR A 120 42.13 18.90 -34.59
CA TYR A 120 41.40 19.78 -33.66
C TYR A 120 41.47 21.25 -34.11
N ILE A 121 40.47 22.07 -33.71
CA ILE A 121 40.53 23.53 -33.48
C ILE A 121 40.69 24.50 -34.69
N THR A 122 39.58 25.20 -35.01
CA THR A 122 39.38 26.63 -35.45
C THR A 122 40.30 27.28 -36.54
N ARG A 123 39.91 28.33 -37.31
CA ARG A 123 39.08 29.51 -36.95
C ARG A 123 38.66 30.35 -38.20
N GLN A 124 37.35 30.63 -38.35
CA GLN A 124 36.74 31.92 -38.77
C GLN A 124 36.96 32.55 -40.20
N VAL A 125 36.16 33.59 -40.47
CA VAL A 125 36.26 34.68 -41.48
C VAL A 125 35.75 34.42 -42.92
N LEU A 126 34.66 35.09 -43.31
CA LEU A 126 34.64 36.17 -44.34
C LEU A 126 33.28 36.88 -44.47
N THR A 127 33.29 38.07 -45.10
CA THR A 127 32.20 39.05 -45.23
C THR A 127 32.16 39.66 -46.64
N ALA A 128 30.98 39.98 -47.18
CA ALA A 128 30.80 40.93 -48.30
C ALA A 128 29.33 41.43 -48.40
N ASP A 129 29.14 42.67 -48.84
CA ASP A 129 27.84 43.33 -49.10
C ASP A 129 27.35 43.16 -50.56
N TYR A 130 26.11 43.57 -50.88
CA TYR A 130 25.85 44.76 -51.74
C TYR A 130 24.36 45.16 -51.94
N SER A 131 24.12 46.48 -51.93
CA SER A 131 23.07 47.30 -52.60
C SER A 131 21.53 47.13 -52.37
N GLU A 132 20.97 48.17 -51.73
CA GLU A 132 19.88 49.09 -52.18
C GLU A 132 18.38 48.68 -52.34
N ALA A 133 17.55 49.19 -51.41
CA ALA A 133 16.35 50.04 -51.65
C ALA A 133 15.86 50.63 -50.30
N ILE A 134 16.07 51.91 -49.91
CA ILE A 134 15.46 53.19 -50.35
C ILE A 134 14.30 53.70 -49.43
N LEU A 135 14.45 54.94 -48.93
CA LEU A 135 13.48 55.89 -48.30
C LEU A 135 13.02 55.81 -46.79
N THR A 136 13.81 56.48 -45.94
CA THR A 136 13.44 57.62 -45.04
C THR A 136 12.43 57.55 -43.86
N PHE A 137 12.99 57.53 -42.65
CA PHE A 137 12.85 58.52 -41.54
C PHE A 137 11.51 59.20 -41.16
N SER A 138 11.00 58.89 -39.96
CA SER A 138 10.79 59.79 -38.79
C SER A 138 9.94 59.04 -37.74
N GLY A 139 10.06 59.15 -36.41
CA GLY A 139 10.94 59.82 -35.44
C GLY A 139 10.81 59.05 -34.10
N PRO A 140 11.45 59.46 -32.99
CA PRO A 140 11.57 58.61 -31.81
C PRO A 140 10.43 58.78 -30.79
N ASP A 141 10.13 57.73 -30.01
CA ASP A 141 10.07 57.92 -28.56
C ASP A 141 10.35 56.67 -27.69
N ILE A 142 10.84 56.97 -26.50
CA ILE A 142 11.49 56.13 -25.48
C ILE A 142 10.57 55.06 -24.83
N VAL A 143 11.07 53.84 -24.59
CA VAL A 143 11.01 53.13 -23.28
C VAL A 143 12.00 51.95 -23.22
N ALA A 144 12.42 51.60 -22.00
CA ALA A 144 13.63 50.82 -21.73
C ALA A 144 13.58 49.31 -22.08
N ASN A 145 14.74 48.83 -22.52
CA ASN A 145 15.07 47.44 -22.81
C ASN A 145 15.23 46.59 -21.52
N ARG A 146 14.71 45.34 -21.48
CA ARG A 146 15.29 44.28 -20.64
C ARG A 146 14.92 42.84 -21.06
N TYR A 147 15.81 42.23 -21.84
CA TYR A 147 16.13 40.79 -21.93
C TYR A 147 15.06 39.75 -21.55
N ASN A 148 14.54 39.06 -22.58
CA ASN A 148 14.04 37.68 -22.41
C ASN A 148 15.21 36.71 -22.22
N HIS A 149 15.03 35.70 -21.37
CA HIS A 149 15.82 34.46 -21.38
C HIS A 149 14.86 33.26 -21.47
N GLU A 150 15.23 32.29 -22.30
CA GLU A 150 14.38 31.14 -22.64
C GLU A 150 14.23 30.17 -21.46
N ILE A 151 13.03 29.60 -21.31
CA ILE A 151 12.72 28.69 -20.20
C ILE A 151 12.92 27.24 -20.66
N GLY A 152 14.05 26.65 -20.25
CA GLY A 152 14.23 25.20 -20.27
C GLY A 152 13.25 24.50 -19.33
N TRP A 153 12.62 23.42 -19.79
CA TRP A 153 11.64 22.65 -19.03
C TRP A 153 12.33 21.66 -18.08
N THR A 154 12.04 21.74 -16.79
CA THR A 154 12.43 20.72 -15.80
C THR A 154 11.21 20.00 -15.24
N VAL A 155 11.28 18.67 -15.15
CA VAL A 155 10.17 17.80 -14.70
C VAL A 155 9.97 17.97 -13.20
N ALA A 156 8.81 18.54 -12.82
CA ALA A 156 8.47 18.83 -11.43
C ALA A 156 7.85 17.61 -10.73
N THR A 157 8.67 16.59 -10.46
CA THR A 157 8.29 15.36 -9.75
C THR A 157 7.63 15.62 -8.38
N ARG A 158 6.95 14.60 -7.86
CA ARG A 158 6.21 14.57 -6.58
C ARG A 158 6.88 15.36 -5.46
N THR A 159 6.12 16.22 -4.78
CA THR A 159 6.61 17.11 -3.70
C THR A 159 6.72 16.38 -2.35
N VAL A 160 7.26 15.15 -2.37
CA VAL A 160 7.64 14.40 -1.17
C VAL A 160 8.35 15.33 -0.19
N LEU A 161 8.17 15.11 1.11
CA LEU A 161 8.82 15.87 2.17
C LEU A 161 10.31 15.49 2.32
N ARG A 162 11.07 15.65 1.22
CA ARG A 162 12.44 15.19 1.00
C ARG A 162 13.36 15.71 2.10
N ARG A 163 13.92 14.79 2.88
CA ARG A 163 14.99 15.06 3.85
C ARG A 163 16.16 14.15 3.52
N ARG A 164 17.35 14.73 3.52
CA ARG A 164 18.59 13.93 3.60
C ARG A 164 18.54 13.12 4.90
N PRO A 165 18.79 11.80 4.86
CA PRO A 165 18.89 10.99 6.07
C PRO A 165 20.09 11.42 6.91
N ASP A 166 20.09 11.04 8.18
CA ASP A 166 21.32 10.97 8.97
C ASP A 166 22.06 9.66 8.68
N GLU A 167 23.34 9.62 9.05
CA GLU A 167 24.18 8.44 8.92
C GLU A 167 23.59 7.24 9.70
N LYS A 168 22.89 7.50 10.82
CA LYS A 168 22.18 6.45 11.58
C LYS A 168 21.06 5.81 10.75
N PHE A 169 20.23 6.58 10.06
CA PHE A 169 19.20 6.03 9.18
C PHE A 169 19.80 5.24 8.01
N LEU A 170 20.85 5.76 7.36
CA LEU A 170 21.52 5.05 6.26
C LEU A 170 22.10 3.70 6.72
N LYS A 171 22.73 3.66 7.91
CA LYS A 171 23.20 2.41 8.53
C LYS A 171 22.05 1.44 8.82
N LYS A 172 20.91 1.92 9.34
CA LYS A 172 19.70 1.08 9.51
C LYS A 172 19.24 0.47 8.18
N GLN A 173 19.14 1.28 7.12
CA GLN A 173 18.72 0.81 5.81
C GLN A 173 19.70 -0.23 5.25
N LEU A 174 21.01 0.02 5.31
CA LEU A 174 22.03 -0.93 4.89
C LEU A 174 21.93 -2.26 5.66
N LEU A 175 21.71 -2.21 6.96
CA LEU A 175 21.54 -3.39 7.82
C LEU A 175 20.28 -4.20 7.46
N VAL A 176 19.16 -3.55 7.13
CA VAL A 176 17.95 -4.24 6.62
C VAL A 176 18.23 -4.91 5.27
N LEU A 177 18.90 -4.24 4.34
CA LEU A 177 19.26 -4.82 3.04
C LEU A 177 20.20 -6.02 3.21
N LYS A 178 21.24 -5.92 4.06
CA LYS A 178 22.13 -7.04 4.41
C LYS A 178 21.36 -8.23 4.98
N LEU A 179 20.38 -7.97 5.86
CA LEU A 179 19.61 -9.03 6.56
C LEU A 179 18.73 -9.85 5.59
N LEU A 180 18.25 -9.23 4.52
CA LEU A 180 17.38 -9.85 3.52
C LEU A 180 18.13 -10.54 2.37
N ARG A 181 19.46 -10.34 2.26
CA ARG A 181 20.28 -11.03 1.25
C ARG A 181 20.43 -12.51 1.63
N HIS A 182 20.36 -13.40 0.63
CA HIS A 182 20.46 -14.87 0.73
C HIS A 182 19.68 -15.45 1.93
N ILE A 183 18.36 -15.14 2.01
CA ILE A 183 17.55 -15.36 3.22
C ILE A 183 17.44 -16.81 3.69
N SER A 184 17.57 -17.78 2.77
CA SER A 184 17.61 -19.22 3.09
C SER A 184 18.91 -19.66 3.75
N GLU A 185 20.04 -19.06 3.35
CA GLU A 185 21.38 -19.37 3.85
C GLU A 185 21.62 -18.71 5.23
N PRO A 186 22.49 -19.26 6.10
CA PRO A 186 22.91 -18.59 7.33
C PRO A 186 23.58 -17.23 7.07
N ILE A 187 23.51 -16.30 8.03
CA ILE A 187 24.14 -14.98 7.95
C ILE A 187 25.66 -15.10 7.67
N GLN A 188 26.10 -14.53 6.54
CA GLN A 188 27.52 -14.42 6.16
C GLN A 188 28.15 -13.05 6.48
N ASP A 189 27.34 -12.00 6.64
CA ASP A 189 27.83 -10.65 6.93
C ASP A 189 28.40 -10.55 8.36
N ALA A 190 29.63 -10.07 8.51
CA ALA A 190 30.37 -10.08 9.77
C ALA A 190 29.75 -9.19 10.87
N GLU A 191 29.07 -8.09 10.49
CA GLU A 191 28.39 -7.19 11.43
C GLU A 191 27.13 -7.85 11.97
N LEU A 192 26.32 -8.43 11.08
CA LEU A 192 25.14 -9.21 11.45
C LEU A 192 25.51 -10.48 12.24
N HIS A 193 26.60 -11.16 11.89
CA HIS A 193 27.09 -12.32 12.63
C HIS A 193 27.55 -11.93 14.04
N SER A 194 28.21 -10.78 14.20
CA SER A 194 28.59 -10.25 15.53
C SER A 194 27.36 -10.03 16.42
N ILE A 195 26.30 -9.42 15.88
CA ILE A 195 25.01 -9.24 16.57
C ILE A 195 24.39 -10.62 16.91
N LYS A 196 24.32 -11.55 15.96
CA LYS A 196 23.79 -12.92 16.14
C LYS A 196 24.51 -13.71 17.25
N SER A 197 25.81 -13.49 17.42
CA SER A 197 26.65 -14.16 18.42
C SER A 197 26.66 -13.50 19.79
N SER A 198 26.31 -12.21 19.89
CA SER A 198 26.35 -11.44 21.15
C SER A 198 24.97 -11.17 21.76
N TYR A 199 23.89 -11.28 20.97
CA TYR A 199 22.53 -11.00 21.41
C TYR A 199 21.77 -12.26 21.85
N ASP A 200 21.10 -12.17 23.00
CA ASP A 200 20.15 -13.15 23.51
C ASP A 200 18.86 -12.43 23.96
N PRO A 201 17.68 -12.71 23.37
CA PRO A 201 16.41 -12.12 23.79
C PRO A 201 16.07 -12.29 25.28
N ILE A 202 16.53 -13.38 25.92
CA ILE A 202 16.25 -13.67 27.34
C ILE A 202 17.02 -12.73 28.29
N SER A 203 18.21 -12.30 27.90
CA SER A 203 19.01 -11.29 28.60
C SER A 203 18.43 -9.88 28.49
N TYR A 204 17.60 -9.60 27.47
CA TYR A 204 17.03 -8.27 27.19
C TYR A 204 15.52 -8.16 27.40
N LEU A 205 14.91 -9.07 28.18
CA LEU A 205 13.45 -9.15 28.40
C LEU A 205 12.79 -7.83 28.84
N ALA A 206 13.51 -6.93 29.53
CA ALA A 206 13.01 -5.62 29.91
C ALA A 206 12.71 -4.68 28.72
N ASN A 207 13.33 -4.91 27.56
CA ASN A 207 13.19 -4.08 26.36
C ASN A 207 11.95 -4.43 25.51
N TYR A 208 11.10 -5.36 25.97
CA TYR A 208 9.88 -5.77 25.27
C TYR A 208 8.62 -5.40 26.06
N ASP A 209 7.52 -5.15 25.34
CA ASP A 209 6.20 -4.88 25.93
C ASP A 209 5.52 -6.14 26.47
N CYS A 210 5.87 -7.33 25.95
CA CYS A 210 5.49 -8.62 26.53
C CYS A 210 6.73 -9.51 26.81
N PRO A 211 7.39 -9.36 27.97
CA PRO A 211 8.53 -10.20 28.36
C PRO A 211 8.22 -11.70 28.36
N ASP A 212 7.05 -12.10 28.87
CA ASP A 212 6.69 -13.52 28.96
C ASP A 212 6.39 -14.14 27.59
N CYS A 213 5.91 -13.34 26.62
CA CYS A 213 5.76 -13.78 25.23
C CYS A 213 7.11 -14.15 24.60
N VAL A 214 8.14 -13.32 24.81
CA VAL A 214 9.51 -13.57 24.32
C VAL A 214 10.11 -14.80 25.01
N ARG A 215 9.89 -14.96 26.32
CA ARG A 215 10.35 -16.17 27.04
C ARG A 215 9.66 -17.45 26.54
N SER A 216 8.38 -17.39 26.18
CA SER A 216 7.71 -18.53 25.54
C SER A 216 8.27 -18.78 24.15
N LEU A 217 8.41 -17.74 23.31
CA LEU A 217 8.93 -17.84 21.94
C LEU A 217 10.28 -18.56 21.88
N VAL A 218 11.26 -18.14 22.70
CA VAL A 218 12.59 -18.77 22.73
C VAL A 218 12.50 -20.22 23.23
N ARG A 219 11.78 -20.48 24.34
CA ARG A 219 11.59 -21.84 24.88
C ARG A 219 10.92 -22.78 23.86
N ASP A 220 9.90 -22.30 23.16
CA ASP A 220 9.12 -23.10 22.23
C ASP A 220 9.92 -23.37 20.94
N LEU A 221 10.81 -22.44 20.56
CA LEU A 221 11.82 -22.64 19.52
C LEU A 221 12.91 -23.66 19.93
N ASP A 222 13.48 -23.52 21.12
CA ASP A 222 14.51 -24.43 21.67
C ASP A 222 13.98 -25.87 21.84
N ASN A 223 12.68 -26.01 22.15
CA ASN A 223 11.95 -27.29 22.21
C ASN A 223 11.61 -27.86 20.82
N GLY A 224 11.97 -27.20 19.72
CA GLY A 224 11.66 -27.67 18.36
C GLY A 224 10.18 -27.56 17.96
N MET A 225 9.41 -26.67 18.59
CA MET A 225 7.97 -26.48 18.28
C MET A 225 7.71 -25.49 17.14
N PHE A 226 8.75 -25.07 16.41
CA PHE A 226 8.67 -24.18 15.25
C PHE A 226 8.85 -24.95 13.94
N LEU A 227 8.31 -24.40 12.85
CA LEU A 227 8.46 -24.95 11.50
C LEU A 227 9.94 -25.06 11.11
N ASN A 228 10.36 -26.25 10.66
CA ASN A 228 11.72 -26.52 10.20
C ASN A 228 12.12 -25.58 9.04
N ARG A 229 13.43 -25.32 8.87
CA ARG A 229 13.92 -24.38 7.85
C ARG A 229 13.60 -24.77 6.41
N GLU A 230 13.65 -26.06 6.10
CA GLU A 230 13.43 -26.58 4.73
C GLU A 230 11.95 -26.81 4.37
N GLU A 231 11.04 -26.60 5.33
CA GLU A 231 9.61 -26.83 5.15
C GLU A 231 8.88 -25.66 4.50
N ILE A 232 7.73 -25.93 3.88
CA ILE A 232 6.97 -24.91 3.16
C ILE A 232 6.05 -24.14 4.12
N PHE A 233 6.46 -22.92 4.44
CA PHE A 233 5.60 -21.95 5.13
C PHE A 233 4.39 -21.58 4.26
N SER A 234 3.19 -21.75 4.84
CA SER A 234 1.90 -21.31 4.30
C SER A 234 1.21 -20.50 5.41
N LEU A 235 0.78 -19.28 5.09
CA LEU A 235 0.11 -18.40 6.06
C LEU A 235 -1.33 -18.85 6.34
N PHE A 236 -1.94 -19.65 5.45
CA PHE A 236 -3.27 -20.20 5.65
C PHE A 236 -3.25 -21.38 6.63
N HIS A 237 -2.14 -22.12 6.73
CA HIS A 237 -1.99 -23.19 7.72
C HIS A 237 -2.01 -22.63 9.16
N PRO A 238 -2.96 -23.05 10.04
CA PRO A 238 -3.19 -22.39 11.33
C PRO A 238 -1.98 -22.37 12.26
N GLU A 239 -1.21 -23.45 12.32
CA GLU A 239 -0.06 -23.56 13.23
C GLU A 239 1.16 -22.76 12.73
N HIS A 240 1.42 -22.77 11.42
CA HIS A 240 2.47 -21.93 10.81
C HIS A 240 2.18 -20.44 11.04
N ARG A 241 0.90 -20.05 10.93
CA ARG A 241 0.41 -18.71 11.26
C ARG A 241 0.54 -18.39 12.74
N ARG A 242 0.20 -19.31 13.66
CA ARG A 242 0.37 -19.11 15.11
C ARG A 242 1.82 -18.78 15.46
N GLN A 243 2.75 -19.61 15.01
CA GLN A 243 4.19 -19.44 15.21
C GLN A 243 4.70 -18.11 14.63
N MET A 244 4.29 -17.79 13.39
CA MET A 244 4.60 -16.52 12.73
C MET A 244 4.10 -15.32 13.54
N VAL A 245 2.84 -15.36 14.01
CA VAL A 245 2.26 -14.28 14.83
C VAL A 245 3.04 -14.12 16.14
N THR A 246 3.45 -15.20 16.81
CA THR A 246 4.29 -15.11 18.03
C THR A 246 5.65 -14.46 17.74
N LEU A 247 6.29 -14.76 16.61
CA LEU A 247 7.52 -14.11 16.17
C LEU A 247 7.30 -12.62 15.85
N PHE A 248 6.21 -12.29 15.12
CA PHE A 248 5.80 -10.91 14.87
C PHE A 248 5.56 -10.15 16.18
N GLU A 249 4.87 -10.73 17.17
CA GLU A 249 4.57 -10.06 18.44
C GLU A 249 5.84 -9.74 19.25
N ALA A 250 6.89 -10.56 19.16
CA ALA A 250 8.19 -10.25 19.76
C ALA A 250 8.92 -9.11 19.02
N LEU A 251 8.91 -9.10 17.68
CA LEU A 251 9.54 -8.07 16.86
C LEU A 251 8.79 -6.72 16.96
N TYR A 252 7.47 -6.75 16.90
CA TYR A 252 6.61 -5.57 16.99
C TYR A 252 6.60 -5.00 18.43
N GLY A 253 6.63 -5.86 19.45
CA GLY A 253 6.65 -5.49 20.86
C GLY A 253 8.02 -5.04 21.41
N ALA A 254 9.08 -4.94 20.61
CA ALA A 254 10.36 -4.39 21.05
C ALA A 254 10.29 -2.85 21.18
N LYS A 255 10.75 -2.28 22.30
CA LYS A 255 10.55 -0.85 22.63
C LYS A 255 11.39 0.11 21.80
N ASP A 256 12.45 -0.38 21.17
CA ASP A 256 13.38 0.39 20.35
C ASP A 256 13.89 -0.43 19.16
N TYR A 257 14.44 0.28 18.17
CA TYR A 257 14.91 -0.31 16.92
C TYR A 257 16.08 -1.27 17.13
N ASP A 258 16.98 -0.94 18.06
CA ASP A 258 18.24 -1.64 18.21
C ASP A 258 17.98 -3.03 18.85
N THR A 259 17.00 -3.11 19.76
CA THR A 259 16.35 -4.34 20.25
C THR A 259 15.61 -5.08 19.13
N PHE A 260 14.71 -4.42 18.38
CA PHE A 260 13.96 -5.03 17.27
C PHE A 260 14.88 -5.70 16.25
N PHE A 261 15.92 -4.99 15.80
CA PHE A 261 16.82 -5.48 14.77
C PHE A 261 17.71 -6.62 15.29
N SER A 262 18.21 -6.54 16.53
CA SER A 262 18.98 -7.63 17.14
C SER A 262 18.13 -8.89 17.35
N THR A 263 16.85 -8.72 17.67
CA THR A 263 15.85 -9.80 17.74
C THR A 263 15.63 -10.44 16.36
N ALA A 264 15.52 -9.64 15.30
CA ALA A 264 15.39 -10.13 13.94
C ALA A 264 16.63 -10.94 13.50
N VAL A 265 17.83 -10.41 13.75
CA VAL A 265 19.12 -11.09 13.51
C VAL A 265 19.21 -12.43 14.26
N TYR A 266 18.75 -12.48 15.52
CA TYR A 266 18.74 -13.71 16.30
C TYR A 266 17.81 -14.79 15.70
N PHE A 267 16.60 -14.43 15.27
CA PHE A 267 15.63 -15.41 14.76
C PHE A 267 15.84 -15.80 13.29
N ARG A 268 16.40 -14.94 12.42
CA ARG A 268 16.61 -15.20 10.97
C ARG A 268 17.17 -16.59 10.67
N ASP A 269 18.16 -17.02 11.44
CA ASP A 269 18.90 -18.28 11.23
C ASP A 269 18.35 -19.46 12.04
N ARG A 270 17.33 -19.24 12.88
CA ARG A 270 16.76 -20.25 13.79
C ARG A 270 15.35 -20.69 13.41
N VAL A 271 14.52 -19.80 12.85
CA VAL A 271 13.17 -20.12 12.35
C VAL A 271 13.17 -20.35 10.83
N ASN A 272 12.04 -20.75 10.26
CA ASN A 272 11.89 -20.92 8.81
C ASN A 272 12.10 -19.60 8.02
N PRO A 273 12.85 -19.58 6.89
CA PRO A 273 13.18 -18.35 6.16
C PRO A 273 11.99 -17.51 5.71
N ARG A 274 10.92 -18.13 5.17
CA ARG A 274 9.71 -17.41 4.73
C ARG A 274 8.83 -17.00 5.91
N GLN A 275 8.79 -17.80 6.97
CA GLN A 275 8.12 -17.43 8.23
C GLN A 275 8.78 -16.20 8.87
N PHE A 276 10.12 -16.15 8.88
CA PHE A 276 10.90 -14.99 9.28
C PHE A 276 10.61 -13.78 8.39
N LEU A 277 10.72 -13.94 7.06
CA LEU A 277 10.51 -12.84 6.11
C LEU A 277 9.16 -12.15 6.30
N TYR A 278 8.07 -12.92 6.38
CA TYR A 278 6.74 -12.34 6.54
C TYR A 278 6.58 -11.65 7.92
N ALA A 279 7.03 -12.27 9.02
CA ALA A 279 6.97 -11.66 10.35
C ALA A 279 7.84 -10.38 10.45
N PHE A 280 9.03 -10.39 9.86
CA PHE A 280 9.96 -9.26 9.84
C PHE A 280 9.44 -8.10 8.98
N SER A 281 8.96 -8.37 7.77
CA SER A 281 8.39 -7.33 6.89
C SER A 281 7.16 -6.68 7.52
N VAL A 282 6.22 -7.47 8.08
CA VAL A 282 5.05 -6.90 8.76
C VAL A 282 5.43 -6.14 10.04
N ALA A 283 6.44 -6.60 10.80
CA ALA A 283 6.95 -5.82 11.92
C ALA A 283 7.57 -4.48 11.45
N LEU A 284 8.41 -4.49 10.41
CA LEU A 284 9.07 -3.30 9.88
C LEU A 284 8.05 -2.27 9.33
N LEU A 285 7.05 -2.72 8.56
CA LEU A 285 6.04 -1.87 7.94
C LEU A 285 5.12 -1.16 8.94
N HIS A 286 4.84 -1.76 10.10
CA HIS A 286 3.93 -1.21 11.13
C HIS A 286 4.65 -0.52 12.29
N ARG A 287 6.00 -0.54 12.33
CA ARG A 287 6.81 0.07 13.40
C ARG A 287 7.13 1.54 13.16
N LYS A 288 6.86 2.39 14.17
CA LYS A 288 7.02 3.86 14.09
C LYS A 288 8.47 4.32 13.91
N ASP A 289 9.41 3.58 14.47
CA ASP A 289 10.87 3.78 14.43
C ASP A 289 11.55 3.18 13.18
N CYS A 290 10.78 2.46 12.36
CA CYS A 290 11.17 1.91 11.05
C CYS A 290 10.66 2.75 9.86
N ARG A 291 9.80 3.75 10.08
CA ARG A 291 9.17 4.55 9.01
C ARG A 291 10.17 5.18 8.04
N GLY A 292 9.98 4.91 6.75
CA GLY A 292 10.83 5.37 5.65
C GLY A 292 11.95 4.40 5.27
N LEU A 293 12.19 3.34 6.05
CA LEU A 293 12.99 2.20 5.60
C LEU A 293 12.25 1.50 4.45
N VAL A 294 13.00 1.00 3.48
CA VAL A 294 12.49 0.44 2.23
C VAL A 294 12.91 -1.03 2.14
N LEU A 295 11.93 -1.93 2.08
CA LEU A 295 12.16 -3.33 1.71
C LEU A 295 12.55 -3.44 0.21
N PRO A 296 13.47 -4.34 -0.18
CA PRO A 296 13.66 -4.69 -1.59
C PRO A 296 12.38 -5.24 -2.24
N PRO A 297 12.31 -5.30 -3.59
CA PRO A 297 11.20 -5.94 -4.27
C PRO A 297 11.05 -7.42 -3.84
N ALA A 298 9.83 -7.86 -3.52
CA ALA A 298 9.60 -9.21 -3.02
C ALA A 298 10.06 -10.31 -4.01
N TYR A 299 9.97 -10.02 -5.31
CA TYR A 299 10.44 -10.88 -6.40
C TYR A 299 11.97 -10.97 -6.52
N GLU A 300 12.73 -10.14 -5.81
CA GLU A 300 14.19 -10.24 -5.66
C GLU A 300 14.61 -10.78 -4.30
N ILE A 301 13.74 -10.78 -3.27
CA ILE A 301 14.02 -11.43 -1.98
C ILE A 301 13.74 -12.94 -2.05
N THR A 302 12.62 -13.34 -2.68
CA THR A 302 12.25 -14.75 -2.88
C THR A 302 11.83 -15.01 -4.33
N PRO A 303 12.77 -15.05 -5.30
CA PRO A 303 12.45 -15.15 -6.72
C PRO A 303 11.64 -16.39 -7.10
N HIS A 304 11.82 -17.50 -6.38
CA HIS A 304 11.03 -18.74 -6.46
C HIS A 304 9.51 -18.54 -6.42
N MET A 305 9.03 -17.49 -5.72
CA MET A 305 7.59 -17.21 -5.59
C MET A 305 7.00 -16.42 -6.78
N PHE A 306 7.82 -15.99 -7.74
CA PHE A 306 7.39 -15.08 -8.82
C PHE A 306 7.79 -15.58 -10.22
N LEU A 307 8.89 -16.34 -10.31
CA LEU A 307 9.49 -16.81 -11.56
C LEU A 307 9.13 -18.27 -11.88
N THR A 308 9.31 -18.65 -13.15
CA THR A 308 9.08 -20.03 -13.59
C THR A 308 10.29 -20.94 -13.33
N THR A 309 10.02 -22.24 -13.15
CA THR A 309 10.96 -23.35 -12.94
C THR A 309 12.11 -23.35 -13.95
N ASP A 310 11.86 -23.00 -15.21
CA ASP A 310 12.87 -22.90 -16.26
C ASP A 310 13.88 -21.77 -15.97
N VAL A 311 13.41 -20.60 -15.53
CA VAL A 311 14.26 -19.46 -15.17
C VAL A 311 15.11 -19.78 -13.94
N VAL A 312 14.49 -20.35 -12.89
CA VAL A 312 15.18 -20.75 -11.66
C VAL A 312 16.27 -21.79 -11.94
N ARG A 313 15.97 -22.83 -12.73
CA ARG A 313 16.95 -23.87 -13.10
C ARG A 313 18.09 -23.34 -13.95
N ARG A 314 17.83 -22.37 -14.85
CA ARG A 314 18.89 -21.69 -15.61
C ARG A 314 19.75 -20.78 -14.73
N ALA A 315 19.18 -20.14 -13.71
CA ALA A 315 19.96 -19.37 -12.73
C ALA A 315 20.93 -20.28 -11.94
N TYR A 316 20.48 -21.46 -11.50
CA TYR A 316 21.37 -22.47 -10.90
C TYR A 316 22.47 -22.92 -11.87
N GLN A 317 22.15 -23.17 -13.15
CA GLN A 317 23.16 -23.51 -14.17
C GLN A 317 24.16 -22.38 -14.40
N ALA A 318 23.72 -21.13 -14.46
CA ALA A 318 24.55 -19.95 -14.62
C ALA A 318 25.52 -19.78 -13.43
N LYS A 319 25.06 -19.98 -12.19
CA LYS A 319 25.92 -19.97 -10.99
C LYS A 319 26.92 -21.12 -11.01
N MET A 320 26.49 -22.37 -11.24
CA MET A 320 27.38 -23.55 -11.29
C MET A 320 28.46 -23.46 -12.38
N THR A 321 28.14 -22.84 -13.53
CA THR A 321 29.10 -22.59 -14.62
C THR A 321 29.88 -21.28 -14.46
N ARG A 322 29.56 -20.48 -13.44
CA ARG A 322 30.10 -19.13 -13.16
C ARG A 322 30.01 -18.20 -14.38
N SER A 323 28.89 -18.27 -15.10
CA SER A 323 28.63 -17.54 -16.33
C SER A 323 27.57 -16.45 -16.11
N PRO A 324 27.91 -15.15 -16.22
CA PRO A 324 26.93 -14.08 -16.18
C PRO A 324 25.87 -14.26 -17.26
N THR A 325 24.59 -14.32 -16.86
CA THR A 325 23.50 -14.80 -17.73
C THR A 325 22.25 -13.95 -17.59
N VAL A 326 21.72 -13.49 -18.73
CA VAL A 326 20.41 -12.84 -18.83
C VAL A 326 19.41 -13.86 -19.36
N ILE A 327 18.39 -14.17 -18.56
CA ILE A 327 17.47 -15.30 -18.77
C ILE A 327 16.08 -14.77 -19.18
N PRO A 328 15.62 -14.99 -20.42
CA PRO A 328 14.30 -14.55 -20.84
C PRO A 328 13.20 -15.41 -20.19
N MET A 329 12.36 -14.79 -19.36
CA MET A 329 11.17 -15.42 -18.80
C MET A 329 10.04 -15.44 -19.83
N LYS A 330 9.30 -16.56 -19.87
CA LYS A 330 8.06 -16.70 -20.63
C LYS A 330 6.92 -16.99 -19.67
N PHE A 331 5.74 -16.43 -19.95
CA PHE A 331 4.50 -16.75 -19.24
C PHE A 331 4.12 -18.24 -19.40
N THR A 332 3.38 -18.77 -18.43
CA THR A 332 3.01 -20.19 -18.37
C THR A 332 1.98 -20.58 -19.44
N GLY A 333 1.77 -21.88 -19.62
CA GLY A 333 0.74 -22.44 -20.51
C GLY A 333 1.15 -22.56 -21.98
N SER A 334 0.16 -22.59 -22.87
CA SER A 334 0.35 -22.63 -24.33
C SER A 334 -0.81 -21.93 -25.05
N VAL A 335 -0.60 -21.59 -26.32
CA VAL A 335 -1.56 -20.84 -27.16
C VAL A 335 -2.93 -21.52 -27.33
N ASN A 336 -3.01 -22.81 -26.99
CA ASN A 336 -4.25 -23.59 -26.99
C ASN A 336 -5.15 -23.28 -25.77
N ASN A 337 -4.60 -22.72 -24.69
CA ASN A 337 -5.38 -22.24 -23.55
C ASN A 337 -5.69 -20.73 -23.73
N PRO A 338 -6.98 -20.34 -23.87
CA PRO A 338 -7.36 -18.93 -24.02
C PRO A 338 -6.89 -18.04 -22.86
N GLU A 339 -6.78 -18.57 -21.64
CA GLU A 339 -6.33 -17.82 -20.46
C GLU A 339 -4.87 -17.36 -20.55
N GLN A 340 -4.01 -18.03 -21.35
CA GLN A 340 -2.63 -17.57 -21.56
C GLN A 340 -2.60 -16.14 -22.13
N ARG A 341 -3.62 -15.72 -22.89
CA ARG A 341 -3.66 -14.38 -23.48
C ARG A 341 -3.68 -13.25 -22.45
N VAL A 342 -4.09 -13.52 -21.21
CA VAL A 342 -4.10 -12.57 -20.07
C VAL A 342 -3.10 -12.93 -18.98
N ALA A 343 -2.22 -13.91 -19.21
CA ALA A 343 -1.17 -14.30 -18.27
C ALA A 343 -0.20 -13.14 -17.95
N TYR A 344 0.00 -12.19 -18.87
CA TYR A 344 0.81 -10.99 -18.61
C TYR A 344 0.27 -10.10 -17.47
N PHE A 345 -1.00 -10.26 -17.09
CA PHE A 345 -1.60 -9.58 -15.95
C PHE A 345 -1.46 -10.44 -14.68
N GLY A 346 -1.94 -11.69 -14.71
CA GLY A 346 -1.91 -12.58 -13.54
C GLY A 346 -0.49 -12.96 -13.08
N GLU A 347 0.47 -13.03 -14.00
CA GLU A 347 1.89 -13.30 -13.72
C GLU A 347 2.75 -12.02 -13.65
N ASP A 348 2.17 -10.81 -13.63
CA ASP A 348 2.96 -9.60 -13.42
C ASP A 348 3.55 -9.58 -12.00
N ILE A 349 4.89 -9.60 -11.92
CA ILE A 349 5.65 -9.60 -10.66
C ILE A 349 5.24 -8.46 -9.71
N GLY A 350 4.79 -7.32 -10.26
CA GLY A 350 4.34 -6.16 -9.54
C GLY A 350 2.90 -6.28 -9.02
N ILE A 351 1.97 -6.93 -9.74
CA ILE A 351 0.63 -7.21 -9.18
C ILE A 351 0.66 -8.36 -8.17
N ASN A 352 1.54 -9.34 -8.39
CA ASN A 352 1.89 -10.39 -7.43
C ASN A 352 2.44 -9.75 -6.13
N SER A 353 3.36 -8.79 -6.28
CA SER A 353 3.92 -7.99 -5.16
C SER A 353 2.87 -7.10 -4.48
N HIS A 354 1.99 -6.44 -5.24
CA HIS A 354 0.91 -5.60 -4.70
C HIS A 354 -0.01 -6.38 -3.76
N HIS A 355 -0.51 -7.53 -4.22
CA HIS A 355 -1.43 -8.38 -3.49
C HIS A 355 -0.80 -8.92 -2.20
N SER A 356 0.46 -9.36 -2.27
CA SER A 356 1.25 -9.74 -1.10
C SER A 356 1.41 -8.59 -0.09
N HIS A 357 1.82 -7.40 -0.53
CA HIS A 357 1.98 -6.25 0.36
C HIS A 357 0.66 -5.71 0.91
N TRP A 358 -0.46 -5.83 0.19
CA TRP A 358 -1.78 -5.47 0.74
C TRP A 358 -2.12 -6.32 1.97
N HIS A 359 -1.86 -7.63 1.90
CA HIS A 359 -2.01 -8.54 3.04
C HIS A 359 -0.88 -8.45 4.09
N MET A 360 0.16 -7.64 3.85
CA MET A 360 1.12 -7.21 4.89
C MET A 360 0.69 -5.91 5.56
N ASP A 361 0.06 -4.98 4.84
CA ASP A 361 -0.49 -3.72 5.37
C ASP A 361 -1.78 -3.94 6.19
N PHE A 362 -2.61 -4.89 5.76
CA PHE A 362 -3.91 -5.27 6.34
C PHE A 362 -4.08 -6.79 6.58
N PRO A 363 -3.20 -7.43 7.37
CA PRO A 363 -3.29 -8.87 7.60
C PRO A 363 -4.59 -9.27 8.31
N PHE A 364 -5.26 -10.31 7.82
CA PHE A 364 -6.49 -10.85 8.42
C PHE A 364 -6.29 -11.29 9.90
N TRP A 365 -5.07 -11.66 10.28
CA TRP A 365 -4.71 -12.07 11.64
C TRP A 365 -4.45 -10.90 12.61
N TRP A 366 -4.59 -9.64 12.17
CA TRP A 366 -4.36 -8.44 13.01
C TRP A 366 -5.34 -8.35 14.18
N LYS A 367 -4.82 -8.31 15.42
CA LYS A 367 -5.63 -8.38 16.64
C LYS A 367 -6.06 -6.98 17.10
N LYS A 368 -7.31 -6.86 17.58
CA LYS A 368 -7.85 -5.64 18.25
C LYS A 368 -7.06 -5.19 19.50
N SER A 369 -6.17 -6.04 20.02
CA SER A 369 -5.28 -5.73 21.14
C SER A 369 -4.01 -4.97 20.74
N TYR A 370 -3.70 -4.85 19.45
CA TYR A 370 -2.54 -4.09 18.98
C TYR A 370 -2.83 -2.57 19.00
N PRO A 371 -1.81 -1.69 19.16
CA PRO A 371 -2.03 -0.24 19.38
C PRO A 371 -2.57 0.54 18.18
N VAL A 372 -2.75 -0.11 17.03
CA VAL A 372 -3.21 0.50 15.77
C VAL A 372 -4.46 -0.25 15.29
N ASP A 373 -5.60 0.44 15.33
CA ASP A 373 -6.81 0.02 14.61
C ASP A 373 -6.62 0.19 13.10
N LYS A 374 -7.20 -0.72 12.31
CA LYS A 374 -7.08 -0.73 10.84
C LYS A 374 -8.37 -0.21 10.22
N ASP A 375 -8.41 1.09 9.99
CA ASP A 375 -9.59 1.79 9.54
C ASP A 375 -10.17 1.21 8.25
N ARG A 376 -11.48 0.88 8.29
CA ARG A 376 -12.25 0.36 7.15
C ARG A 376 -11.63 -0.89 6.47
N LYS A 377 -10.85 -1.70 7.20
CA LYS A 377 -10.13 -2.87 6.66
C LYS A 377 -11.00 -3.84 5.83
N GLY A 378 -12.21 -4.14 6.28
CA GLY A 378 -13.13 -5.02 5.55
C GLY A 378 -13.72 -4.39 4.28
N GLU A 379 -13.84 -3.06 4.24
CA GLU A 379 -14.24 -2.35 3.02
C GLU A 379 -13.09 -2.22 2.02
N LEU A 380 -11.85 -2.00 2.50
CA LEU A 380 -10.64 -2.10 1.70
C LEU A 380 -10.46 -3.51 1.11
N PHE A 381 -10.73 -4.56 1.90
CA PHE A 381 -10.70 -5.96 1.44
C PHE A 381 -11.68 -6.17 0.26
N PHE A 382 -12.93 -5.72 0.39
CA PHE A 382 -13.89 -5.73 -0.71
C PHE A 382 -13.32 -4.98 -1.93
N TYR A 383 -12.94 -3.72 -1.74
CA TYR A 383 -12.72 -2.81 -2.85
C TYR A 383 -11.44 -3.10 -3.64
N MET A 384 -10.35 -3.49 -2.96
CA MET A 384 -9.11 -3.87 -3.64
C MET A 384 -9.34 -5.08 -4.55
N HIS A 385 -9.94 -6.16 -4.03
CA HIS A 385 -10.22 -7.36 -4.84
C HIS A 385 -11.26 -7.11 -5.94
N HIS A 386 -12.30 -6.33 -5.67
CA HIS A 386 -13.26 -5.87 -6.68
C HIS A 386 -12.57 -5.14 -7.84
N GLN A 387 -11.64 -4.23 -7.53
CA GLN A 387 -10.86 -3.51 -8.55
C GLN A 387 -9.85 -4.41 -9.29
N MET A 388 -9.27 -5.42 -8.64
CA MET A 388 -8.47 -6.45 -9.33
C MET A 388 -9.30 -7.30 -10.29
N VAL A 389 -10.55 -7.63 -9.95
CA VAL A 389 -11.48 -8.36 -10.83
C VAL A 389 -11.92 -7.47 -12.00
N ALA A 390 -12.30 -6.22 -11.75
CA ALA A 390 -12.67 -5.26 -12.80
C ALA A 390 -11.51 -4.97 -13.78
N ARG A 391 -10.28 -4.88 -13.27
CA ARG A 391 -9.04 -4.86 -14.08
C ARG A 391 -8.94 -6.09 -14.97
N PHE A 392 -9.01 -7.29 -14.39
CA PHE A 392 -8.87 -8.54 -15.14
C PHE A 392 -9.93 -8.68 -16.22
N ASP A 393 -11.19 -8.35 -15.94
CA ASP A 393 -12.27 -8.33 -16.94
C ASP A 393 -12.00 -7.37 -18.12
N ALA A 394 -11.33 -6.24 -17.88
CA ALA A 394 -10.89 -5.35 -18.95
C ALA A 394 -9.76 -5.98 -19.79
N GLU A 395 -8.76 -6.62 -19.17
CA GLU A 395 -7.72 -7.37 -19.92
C GLU A 395 -8.33 -8.51 -20.76
N ARG A 396 -9.32 -9.23 -20.22
CA ARG A 396 -10.05 -10.29 -20.94
C ARG A 396 -10.72 -9.75 -22.20
N LEU A 397 -11.49 -8.67 -22.06
CA LEU A 397 -12.17 -8.00 -23.17
C LEU A 397 -11.19 -7.46 -24.23
N SER A 398 -10.01 -6.98 -23.80
CA SER A 398 -8.92 -6.57 -24.69
C SER A 398 -8.26 -7.73 -25.44
N ASN A 399 -8.14 -8.91 -24.85
CA ASN A 399 -7.51 -10.10 -25.48
C ASN A 399 -8.51 -11.09 -26.09
N ASN A 400 -9.71 -10.58 -26.39
CA ASN A 400 -10.79 -11.32 -27.04
C ASN A 400 -11.28 -12.54 -26.22
N LEU A 401 -11.63 -12.31 -24.95
CA LEU A 401 -12.23 -13.25 -24.01
C LEU A 401 -13.49 -12.63 -23.35
N PRO A 402 -14.51 -13.43 -22.99
CA PRO A 402 -15.64 -12.97 -22.17
C PRO A 402 -15.20 -12.63 -20.73
N MET A 403 -16.07 -11.98 -19.96
CA MET A 403 -15.85 -11.73 -18.52
C MET A 403 -15.60 -13.03 -17.74
N VAL A 404 -14.97 -12.92 -16.57
CA VAL A 404 -14.71 -14.06 -15.69
C VAL A 404 -16.00 -14.54 -15.02
N GLU A 405 -16.34 -15.82 -15.22
CA GLU A 405 -17.48 -16.45 -14.57
C GLU A 405 -17.18 -16.76 -13.10
N PRO A 406 -18.11 -16.50 -12.16
CA PRO A 406 -17.90 -16.81 -10.75
C PRO A 406 -17.70 -18.30 -10.52
N LEU A 407 -17.08 -18.62 -9.40
CA LEU A 407 -16.89 -19.98 -8.91
C LEU A 407 -18.14 -20.46 -8.15
N ASP A 408 -18.53 -21.71 -8.37
CA ASP A 408 -19.59 -22.40 -7.61
C ASP A 408 -19.03 -23.71 -7.04
N PHE A 409 -19.16 -23.91 -5.73
CA PHE A 409 -18.73 -25.11 -5.00
C PHE A 409 -19.40 -26.41 -5.49
N ASN A 410 -20.49 -26.33 -6.24
CA ASN A 410 -21.23 -27.46 -6.81
C ASN A 410 -20.84 -27.77 -8.26
N GLN A 411 -20.02 -26.94 -8.89
CA GLN A 411 -19.66 -27.03 -10.30
C GLN A 411 -18.19 -27.39 -10.48
N LYS A 412 -17.85 -27.70 -11.74
CA LYS A 412 -16.47 -27.94 -12.14
C LYS A 412 -15.72 -26.61 -12.20
N ILE A 413 -14.51 -26.59 -11.66
CA ILE A 413 -13.51 -25.56 -11.93
C ILE A 413 -13.05 -25.82 -13.37
N VAL A 414 -13.65 -25.11 -14.32
CA VAL A 414 -13.49 -25.38 -15.76
C VAL A 414 -12.03 -25.25 -16.17
N GLU A 415 -11.38 -24.15 -15.77
CA GLU A 415 -10.00 -23.82 -16.08
C GLU A 415 -9.04 -24.46 -15.07
N GLY A 416 -8.20 -25.35 -15.55
CA GLY A 416 -7.02 -25.82 -14.85
C GLY A 416 -5.94 -24.75 -14.77
N PHE A 417 -4.87 -25.05 -14.04
CA PHE A 417 -3.68 -24.21 -14.00
C PHE A 417 -2.44 -25.07 -13.78
N ALA A 418 -1.37 -24.80 -14.54
CA ALA A 418 -0.06 -25.43 -14.39
C ALA A 418 0.96 -24.34 -14.03
N PRO A 419 1.25 -24.13 -12.73
CA PRO A 419 2.02 -22.96 -12.28
C PRO A 419 3.43 -22.83 -12.87
N GLY A 420 4.03 -23.94 -13.31
CA GLY A 420 5.36 -23.94 -13.92
C GLY A 420 6.44 -23.32 -13.03
N ALA A 421 6.30 -23.43 -11.70
CA ALA A 421 7.13 -22.81 -10.68
C ALA A 421 7.48 -23.82 -9.56
N MET A 422 8.47 -23.50 -8.75
CA MET A 422 8.95 -24.34 -7.65
C MET A 422 9.17 -23.55 -6.36
N TYR A 423 9.09 -24.24 -5.23
CA TYR A 423 9.59 -23.77 -3.94
C TYR A 423 11.12 -23.79 -3.89
N HIS A 424 11.70 -23.05 -2.96
CA HIS A 424 13.15 -22.98 -2.75
C HIS A 424 13.79 -24.34 -2.43
N ASN A 425 13.05 -25.24 -1.77
CA ASN A 425 13.48 -26.61 -1.46
C ASN A 425 13.34 -27.60 -2.66
N GLY A 426 13.07 -27.09 -3.86
CA GLY A 426 12.99 -27.87 -5.10
C GLY A 426 11.67 -28.59 -5.37
N GLN A 427 10.68 -28.52 -4.46
CA GLN A 427 9.35 -29.07 -4.71
C GLN A 427 8.58 -28.19 -5.72
N GLU A 428 7.93 -28.78 -6.72
CA GLU A 428 7.11 -28.02 -7.67
C GLU A 428 5.72 -27.69 -7.09
N PHE A 429 5.15 -26.55 -7.49
CA PHE A 429 3.76 -26.23 -7.16
C PHE A 429 2.80 -27.18 -7.90
N PRO A 430 1.72 -27.67 -7.25
CA PRO A 430 0.78 -28.59 -7.88
C PRO A 430 0.07 -27.98 -9.10
N VAL A 431 -0.05 -28.81 -10.13
CA VAL A 431 -0.91 -28.55 -11.30
C VAL A 431 -2.35 -28.94 -10.95
N ARG A 432 -3.32 -28.08 -11.26
CA ARG A 432 -4.76 -28.41 -11.28
C ARG A 432 -5.17 -28.73 -12.73
N PRO A 433 -5.64 -29.95 -13.04
CA PRO A 433 -6.26 -30.25 -14.33
C PRO A 433 -7.54 -29.44 -14.58
N ASP A 434 -7.91 -29.28 -15.85
CA ASP A 434 -9.22 -28.72 -16.24
C ASP A 434 -10.37 -29.54 -15.65
N ASN A 435 -11.53 -28.89 -15.47
CA ASN A 435 -12.79 -29.53 -15.11
C ASN A 435 -12.81 -30.30 -13.76
N MET A 436 -11.87 -30.00 -12.86
CA MET A 436 -11.82 -30.57 -11.50
C MET A 436 -13.02 -30.16 -10.65
N MET A 437 -13.50 -31.06 -9.79
CA MET A 437 -14.51 -30.77 -8.77
C MET A 437 -13.86 -30.43 -7.44
N PHE A 438 -14.52 -29.60 -6.63
CA PHE A 438 -14.21 -29.53 -5.20
C PHE A 438 -14.52 -30.86 -4.50
N GLY A 439 -13.72 -31.18 -3.49
CA GLY A 439 -13.97 -32.27 -2.55
C GLY A 439 -13.41 -31.91 -1.18
N ASP A 440 -13.91 -32.59 -0.15
CA ASP A 440 -13.66 -32.22 1.25
C ASP A 440 -12.18 -32.35 1.66
N LEU A 441 -11.75 -31.46 2.57
CA LEU A 441 -10.50 -31.57 3.33
C LEU A 441 -10.79 -32.25 4.68
N PRO A 442 -9.81 -32.93 5.32
CA PRO A 442 -10.00 -33.61 6.61
C PRO A 442 -10.54 -32.75 7.76
N TRP A 443 -10.46 -31.41 7.67
CA TRP A 443 -10.94 -30.44 8.66
C TRP A 443 -11.99 -29.45 8.12
N ARG A 444 -12.34 -29.52 6.83
CA ARG A 444 -13.32 -28.61 6.20
C ARG A 444 -14.02 -29.29 5.03
N SER A 445 -15.32 -29.42 5.13
CA SER A 445 -16.17 -29.90 4.03
C SER A 445 -16.64 -28.77 3.11
N VAL A 446 -16.89 -29.11 1.85
CA VAL A 446 -17.56 -28.26 0.85
C VAL A 446 -18.99 -27.93 1.30
N HIS A 447 -19.62 -28.84 2.06
CA HIS A 447 -20.93 -28.59 2.66
C HIS A 447 -20.91 -27.45 3.68
N GLU A 448 -19.92 -27.40 4.58
CA GLU A 448 -19.75 -26.29 5.53
C GLU A 448 -19.54 -24.96 4.81
N MET A 449 -18.76 -24.92 3.73
CA MET A 449 -18.56 -23.70 2.94
C MET A 449 -19.87 -23.15 2.41
N LYS A 450 -20.74 -24.01 1.87
CA LYS A 450 -22.10 -23.65 1.44
C LYS A 450 -22.99 -23.20 2.60
N LEU A 451 -22.84 -23.76 3.79
CA LEU A 451 -23.56 -23.30 4.99
C LEU A 451 -23.08 -21.92 5.46
N PHE A 452 -21.79 -21.64 5.40
CA PHE A 452 -21.23 -20.31 5.71
C PHE A 452 -21.70 -19.27 4.69
N GLU A 453 -21.60 -19.58 3.39
CA GLU A 453 -22.11 -18.70 2.32
C GLU A 453 -23.62 -18.45 2.44
N GLY A 454 -24.42 -19.49 2.70
CA GLY A 454 -25.85 -19.36 2.95
C GLY A 454 -26.16 -18.40 4.10
N ARG A 455 -25.49 -18.58 5.26
CA ARG A 455 -25.63 -17.68 6.42
C ARG A 455 -25.23 -16.23 6.10
N ILE A 456 -24.25 -16.02 5.22
CA ILE A 456 -23.82 -14.70 4.75
C ILE A 456 -24.90 -14.08 3.83
N ARG A 457 -25.42 -14.82 2.86
CA ARG A 457 -26.53 -14.39 1.98
C ARG A 457 -27.81 -14.08 2.78
N ASP A 458 -28.15 -14.89 3.77
CA ASP A 458 -29.26 -14.66 4.72
C ASP A 458 -29.07 -13.36 5.50
N ALA A 459 -27.86 -13.10 6.02
CA ALA A 459 -27.55 -11.89 6.76
C ALA A 459 -27.62 -10.63 5.88
N ILE A 460 -27.10 -10.72 4.64
CA ILE A 460 -27.19 -9.64 3.65
C ILE A 460 -28.65 -9.31 3.32
N THR A 461 -29.44 -10.31 2.96
CA THR A 461 -30.85 -10.15 2.56
C THR A 461 -31.79 -9.77 3.71
N SER A 462 -31.46 -10.19 4.94
CA SER A 462 -32.17 -9.72 6.15
C SER A 462 -31.77 -8.29 6.56
N GLY A 463 -30.69 -7.74 5.98
CA GLY A 463 -30.14 -6.44 6.32
C GLY A 463 -29.42 -6.38 7.67
N PHE A 464 -29.10 -7.53 8.29
CA PHE A 464 -28.38 -7.59 9.57
C PHE A 464 -27.55 -8.87 9.78
N ILE A 465 -26.46 -8.72 10.52
CA ILE A 465 -25.55 -9.77 10.97
C ILE A 465 -25.97 -10.24 12.38
N LYS A 466 -25.88 -11.55 12.65
CA LYS A 466 -26.10 -12.15 13.98
C LYS A 466 -24.80 -12.13 14.79
N THR A 467 -24.76 -11.35 15.87
CA THR A 467 -23.65 -11.36 16.82
C THR A 467 -23.84 -12.48 17.85
N VAL A 468 -22.88 -12.66 18.77
CA VAL A 468 -22.98 -13.65 19.86
C VAL A 468 -24.15 -13.36 20.82
N GLY A 469 -24.66 -12.12 20.89
CA GLY A 469 -25.71 -11.70 21.83
C GLY A 469 -26.77 -10.75 21.26
N GLY A 470 -26.89 -10.62 19.94
CA GLY A 470 -27.80 -9.67 19.29
C GLY A 470 -27.60 -9.57 17.79
N VAL A 471 -27.88 -8.40 17.22
CA VAL A 471 -27.76 -8.13 15.78
C VAL A 471 -27.04 -6.81 15.48
N THR A 472 -26.40 -6.73 14.31
CA THR A 472 -25.77 -5.52 13.77
C THR A 472 -26.31 -5.26 12.37
N TYR A 473 -26.98 -4.12 12.17
CA TYR A 473 -27.56 -3.77 10.86
C TYR A 473 -26.48 -3.44 9.82
N LEU A 474 -26.77 -3.77 8.55
CA LEU A 474 -25.90 -3.56 7.39
C LEU A 474 -26.20 -2.26 6.63
N ASN A 475 -27.35 -1.62 6.86
CA ASN A 475 -27.83 -0.45 6.11
C ASN A 475 -27.12 0.89 6.43
N ASN A 476 -26.03 0.85 7.20
CA ASN A 476 -25.22 2.02 7.57
C ASN A 476 -23.83 1.95 6.93
N SER A 477 -23.05 3.02 7.01
CA SER A 477 -21.70 3.12 6.43
C SER A 477 -20.71 2.06 6.95
N GLY A 478 -20.92 1.52 8.16
CA GLY A 478 -20.09 0.43 8.73
C GLY A 478 -20.49 -0.97 8.25
N GLY A 479 -21.61 -1.13 7.55
CA GLY A 479 -22.15 -2.42 7.11
C GLY A 479 -21.19 -3.17 6.19
N ILE A 480 -20.75 -2.51 5.11
CA ILE A 480 -19.80 -3.07 4.14
C ILE A 480 -18.47 -3.49 4.79
N ASN A 481 -17.95 -2.69 5.73
CA ASN A 481 -16.75 -3.04 6.48
C ASN A 481 -16.98 -4.31 7.32
N THR A 482 -18.09 -4.36 8.08
CA THR A 482 -18.40 -5.51 8.94
C THR A 482 -18.63 -6.79 8.14
N LEU A 483 -19.22 -6.67 6.94
CA LEU A 483 -19.38 -7.77 6.00
C LEU A 483 -18.02 -8.28 5.49
N GLY A 484 -17.09 -7.38 5.15
CA GLY A 484 -15.74 -7.74 4.73
C GLY A 484 -14.94 -8.47 5.80
N GLU A 485 -15.01 -7.99 7.06
CA GLU A 485 -14.36 -8.66 8.21
C GLU A 485 -14.90 -10.07 8.46
N ILE A 486 -16.13 -10.37 8.02
CA ILE A 486 -16.75 -11.70 8.12
C ILE A 486 -16.39 -12.58 6.91
N ILE A 487 -16.41 -12.03 5.70
CA ILE A 487 -16.15 -12.78 4.46
C ILE A 487 -14.67 -13.16 4.31
N GLU A 488 -13.75 -12.21 4.55
CA GLU A 488 -12.31 -12.52 4.72
C GLU A 488 -12.10 -13.45 5.92
N SER A 489 -12.86 -13.21 7.01
CA SER A 489 -12.69 -13.76 8.36
C SER A 489 -11.38 -13.34 9.02
N SER A 490 -11.30 -12.04 9.33
CA SER A 490 -10.24 -11.51 10.19
C SER A 490 -10.50 -11.79 11.67
N GLU A 491 -9.53 -11.50 12.53
CA GLU A 491 -9.76 -11.44 14.00
C GLU A 491 -10.74 -10.32 14.42
N ASN A 492 -11.15 -9.45 13.49
CA ASN A 492 -12.22 -8.48 13.73
C ASN A 492 -13.63 -9.07 13.58
N SER A 493 -13.78 -10.24 12.91
CA SER A 493 -15.05 -10.91 12.63
C SER A 493 -15.93 -11.07 13.87
N ILE A 494 -17.17 -10.55 13.80
CA ILE A 494 -18.07 -10.45 14.97
C ILE A 494 -18.61 -11.82 15.43
N ASN A 495 -18.63 -12.82 14.55
CA ASN A 495 -19.12 -14.16 14.89
C ASN A 495 -18.50 -15.26 14.00
N ARG A 496 -17.17 -15.41 14.04
CA ARG A 496 -16.39 -16.39 13.25
C ARG A 496 -16.87 -17.84 13.39
N ALA A 497 -17.42 -18.22 14.56
CA ALA A 497 -17.98 -19.57 14.76
C ALA A 497 -19.27 -19.81 13.97
N TYR A 498 -20.10 -18.78 13.74
CA TYR A 498 -21.32 -18.89 12.95
C TYR A 498 -21.08 -18.69 11.44
N TYR A 499 -20.22 -17.74 11.07
CA TYR A 499 -19.96 -17.38 9.67
C TYR A 499 -18.74 -18.05 9.04
N GLY A 500 -17.91 -18.74 9.81
CA GLY A 500 -16.75 -19.50 9.30
C GLY A 500 -15.63 -18.60 8.77
N GLN A 501 -14.99 -19.08 7.69
CA GLN A 501 -13.84 -18.44 7.06
C GLN A 501 -13.93 -18.48 5.53
N LEU A 502 -15.05 -18.02 4.96
CA LEU A 502 -15.43 -18.32 3.57
C LEU A 502 -14.34 -18.05 2.53
N HIS A 503 -13.67 -16.90 2.59
CA HIS A 503 -12.56 -16.57 1.68
C HIS A 503 -11.33 -17.46 1.92
N ASN A 504 -10.83 -17.48 3.16
CA ASN A 504 -9.56 -18.13 3.49
C ASN A 504 -9.61 -19.65 3.35
N ASP A 505 -10.72 -20.28 3.75
CA ASP A 505 -10.91 -21.72 3.58
C ASP A 505 -11.13 -22.09 2.09
N ALA A 506 -11.67 -21.18 1.26
CA ALA A 506 -11.81 -21.39 -0.19
C ALA A 506 -10.47 -21.32 -0.94
N HIS A 507 -9.56 -20.45 -0.50
CA HIS A 507 -8.17 -20.45 -0.96
C HIS A 507 -7.48 -21.80 -0.72
N VAL A 508 -7.64 -22.38 0.47
CA VAL A 508 -7.07 -23.70 0.81
C VAL A 508 -7.76 -24.84 0.03
N LEU A 509 -9.08 -24.78 -0.17
CA LEU A 509 -9.81 -25.76 -0.98
C LEU A 509 -9.38 -25.76 -2.46
N LEU A 510 -9.14 -24.58 -3.06
CA LEU A 510 -8.58 -24.47 -4.41
C LEU A 510 -7.12 -24.95 -4.47
N SER A 511 -6.31 -24.54 -3.50
CA SER A 511 -4.90 -24.94 -3.36
C SER A 511 -4.73 -26.46 -3.33
N LYS A 512 -5.57 -27.16 -2.55
CA LYS A 512 -5.43 -28.61 -2.30
C LYS A 512 -6.38 -29.47 -3.15
N VAL A 513 -7.03 -28.94 -4.18
CA VAL A 513 -8.09 -29.68 -4.92
C VAL A 513 -7.62 -30.99 -5.56
N THR A 514 -6.32 -31.15 -5.84
CA THR A 514 -5.71 -32.37 -6.42
C THR A 514 -5.18 -33.38 -5.39
N ASP A 515 -5.01 -32.99 -4.13
CA ASP A 515 -4.65 -33.89 -3.01
C ASP A 515 -5.42 -33.49 -1.74
N ASN A 516 -6.74 -33.39 -1.88
CA ASN A 516 -7.64 -32.86 -0.84
C ASN A 516 -7.59 -33.67 0.47
N GLN A 517 -7.36 -34.98 0.36
CA GLN A 517 -7.17 -35.90 1.48
C GLN A 517 -5.71 -36.01 1.96
N GLN A 518 -4.76 -35.27 1.34
CA GLN A 518 -3.31 -35.28 1.64
C GLN A 518 -2.70 -36.69 1.61
N LYS A 519 -3.13 -37.49 0.64
CA LYS A 519 -2.69 -38.88 0.44
C LYS A 519 -1.32 -38.94 -0.23
N TYR A 520 -0.98 -37.94 -1.04
CA TYR A 520 0.23 -37.92 -1.86
C TYR A 520 1.32 -36.99 -1.30
N GLY A 521 1.03 -36.25 -0.22
CA GLY A 521 1.98 -35.33 0.41
C GLY A 521 2.28 -34.10 -0.44
N VAL A 522 1.34 -33.72 -1.31
CA VAL A 522 1.52 -32.64 -2.28
C VAL A 522 1.67 -31.29 -1.56
N PRO A 523 2.66 -30.45 -1.91
CA PRO A 523 2.84 -29.15 -1.30
C PRO A 523 1.67 -28.20 -1.58
N PRO A 524 1.54 -27.09 -0.83
CA PRO A 524 0.52 -26.08 -1.11
C PRO A 524 0.49 -25.63 -2.57
N GLY A 525 -0.70 -25.36 -3.08
CA GLY A 525 -0.89 -24.72 -4.38
C GLY A 525 -0.66 -23.21 -4.31
N VAL A 526 -0.61 -22.59 -5.49
CA VAL A 526 -0.39 -21.14 -5.64
C VAL A 526 -1.42 -20.28 -4.87
N MET A 527 -2.64 -20.79 -4.67
CA MET A 527 -3.68 -20.13 -3.88
C MET A 527 -3.38 -20.03 -2.37
N GLU A 528 -2.40 -20.76 -1.84
CA GLU A 528 -1.98 -20.66 -0.43
C GLU A 528 -0.88 -19.61 -0.15
N HIS A 529 -0.48 -18.81 -1.16
CA HIS A 529 0.45 -17.69 -0.96
C HIS A 529 -0.01 -16.46 -1.73
N PHE A 530 0.02 -15.29 -1.09
CA PHE A 530 -0.40 -14.04 -1.72
C PHE A 530 0.55 -13.61 -2.85
N GLU A 531 1.81 -14.04 -2.80
CA GLU A 531 2.79 -13.85 -3.86
C GLU A 531 2.39 -14.56 -5.17
N THR A 532 1.69 -15.70 -5.11
CA THR A 532 1.41 -16.53 -6.29
C THR A 532 -0.07 -16.65 -6.69
N ALA A 533 -1.00 -16.37 -5.79
CA ALA A 533 -2.42 -16.70 -6.00
C ALA A 533 -3.00 -16.08 -7.29
N THR A 534 -2.66 -14.83 -7.59
CA THR A 534 -3.11 -14.08 -8.77
C THR A 534 -2.64 -14.64 -10.12
N ARG A 535 -1.67 -15.57 -10.12
CA ARG A 535 -1.22 -16.30 -11.32
C ARG A 535 -2.27 -17.32 -11.79
N ASP A 536 -3.15 -17.77 -10.90
CA ASP A 536 -4.17 -18.80 -11.17
C ASP A 536 -5.49 -18.19 -11.70
N PRO A 537 -6.03 -18.62 -12.85
CA PRO A 537 -7.35 -18.17 -13.32
C PRO A 537 -8.48 -18.36 -12.28
N ALA A 538 -8.39 -19.40 -11.43
CA ALA A 538 -9.36 -19.65 -10.38
C ALA A 538 -9.34 -18.60 -9.25
N PHE A 539 -8.26 -17.81 -9.10
CA PHE A 539 -8.23 -16.65 -8.21
C PHE A 539 -9.31 -15.64 -8.59
N PHE A 540 -9.37 -15.26 -9.87
CA PHE A 540 -10.34 -14.28 -10.35
C PHE A 540 -11.77 -14.85 -10.31
N ARG A 541 -11.96 -16.15 -10.54
CA ARG A 541 -13.26 -16.83 -10.38
C ARG A 541 -13.76 -16.84 -8.94
N LEU A 542 -12.88 -17.14 -7.97
CA LEU A 542 -13.19 -17.05 -6.54
C LEU A 542 -13.52 -15.61 -6.15
N HIS A 543 -12.69 -14.65 -6.56
CA HIS A 543 -12.92 -13.25 -6.23
C HIS A 543 -14.18 -12.67 -6.88
N LYS A 544 -14.57 -13.12 -8.08
CA LYS A 544 -15.87 -12.79 -8.68
C LYS A 544 -17.05 -13.34 -7.86
N HIS A 545 -16.94 -14.55 -7.30
CA HIS A 545 -17.96 -15.12 -6.41
C HIS A 545 -18.07 -14.34 -5.09
N ILE A 546 -16.94 -13.99 -4.49
CA ILE A 546 -16.85 -13.18 -3.28
C ILE A 546 -17.37 -11.75 -3.52
N ASP A 547 -16.97 -11.12 -4.63
CA ASP A 547 -17.44 -9.80 -5.06
C ASP A 547 -18.96 -9.78 -5.30
N ASN A 548 -19.53 -10.86 -5.85
CA ASN A 548 -20.98 -11.01 -5.97
C ASN A 548 -21.73 -11.02 -4.62
N LEU A 549 -21.09 -11.37 -3.49
CA LEU A 549 -21.68 -11.23 -2.15
C LEU A 549 -21.69 -9.76 -1.71
N PHE A 550 -20.60 -9.02 -1.96
CA PHE A 550 -20.55 -7.58 -1.70
C PHE A 550 -21.52 -6.81 -2.60
N LYS A 551 -21.63 -7.21 -3.88
CA LYS A 551 -22.62 -6.71 -4.84
C LYS A 551 -24.04 -6.93 -4.34
N LEU A 552 -24.38 -8.13 -3.85
CA LEU A 552 -25.70 -8.40 -3.28
C LEU A 552 -26.04 -7.46 -2.12
N HIS A 553 -25.06 -7.10 -1.28
CA HIS A 553 -25.27 -6.10 -0.23
C HIS A 553 -25.43 -4.68 -0.78
N LYS A 554 -24.54 -4.25 -1.68
CA LYS A 554 -24.59 -2.91 -2.30
C LYS A 554 -25.87 -2.69 -3.12
N ASP A 555 -26.37 -3.73 -3.78
CA ASP A 555 -27.58 -3.70 -4.62
C ASP A 555 -28.88 -3.58 -3.80
N LEU A 556 -28.83 -3.88 -2.50
CA LEU A 556 -29.92 -3.65 -1.54
C LEU A 556 -29.87 -2.27 -0.87
N LEU A 557 -28.83 -1.46 -1.13
CA LEU A 557 -28.76 -0.08 -0.63
C LEU A 557 -29.62 0.86 -1.49
N PRO A 558 -30.28 1.86 -0.90
CA PRO A 558 -31.00 2.88 -1.66
C PRO A 558 -30.09 3.56 -2.70
N PRO A 559 -30.53 3.69 -3.97
CA PRO A 559 -29.88 4.54 -4.97
C PRO A 559 -29.62 5.94 -4.43
N TYR A 560 -28.52 6.56 -4.83
CA TYR A 560 -28.23 7.94 -4.45
C TYR A 560 -29.28 8.89 -5.02
N SER A 561 -29.79 9.77 -4.16
CA SER A 561 -30.64 10.89 -4.56
C SER A 561 -29.83 11.98 -5.28
N LYS A 562 -30.53 12.82 -6.05
CA LYS A 562 -29.88 13.92 -6.79
C LYS A 562 -29.12 14.87 -5.85
N ASP A 563 -29.65 15.13 -4.65
CA ASP A 563 -29.08 16.06 -3.67
C ASP A 563 -27.85 15.48 -2.93
N GLU A 564 -27.66 14.15 -2.94
CA GLU A 564 -26.43 13.50 -2.48
C GLU A 564 -25.28 13.59 -3.51
N LEU A 565 -25.64 13.64 -4.81
CA LEU A 565 -24.71 13.65 -5.95
C LEU A 565 -24.34 15.05 -6.42
N ASP A 566 -25.27 16.02 -6.33
CA ASP A 566 -25.06 17.38 -6.81
C ASP A 566 -24.02 18.15 -5.99
N PHE A 567 -23.31 19.05 -6.68
CA PHE A 567 -22.43 20.03 -6.06
C PHE A 567 -22.89 21.45 -6.45
N PRO A 568 -23.84 22.05 -5.70
CA PRO A 568 -24.52 23.28 -6.11
C PRO A 568 -23.58 24.42 -6.44
N GLY A 569 -23.57 24.81 -7.73
CA GLY A 569 -22.71 25.87 -8.28
C GLY A 569 -21.32 25.40 -8.72
N VAL A 570 -21.14 24.12 -9.03
CA VAL A 570 -19.93 23.58 -9.71
C VAL A 570 -20.38 22.79 -10.95
N LYS A 571 -19.77 23.07 -12.11
CA LYS A 571 -20.09 22.39 -13.38
C LYS A 571 -18.82 22.03 -14.16
N ILE A 572 -18.75 20.82 -14.70
CA ILE A 572 -17.65 20.41 -15.58
C ILE A 572 -18.00 20.76 -17.03
N GLU A 573 -17.35 21.78 -17.57
CA GLU A 573 -17.57 22.23 -18.95
C GLU A 573 -16.92 21.27 -19.94
N ALA A 574 -15.63 20.97 -19.75
CA ALA A 574 -14.84 20.17 -20.69
C ALA A 574 -13.83 19.28 -19.98
N VAL A 575 -13.51 18.16 -20.62
CA VAL A 575 -12.44 17.24 -20.24
C VAL A 575 -11.66 16.90 -21.51
N LYS A 576 -10.33 16.92 -21.42
CA LYS A 576 -9.43 16.49 -22.49
C LYS A 576 -8.30 15.68 -21.88
N VAL A 577 -8.02 14.51 -22.46
CA VAL A 577 -6.83 13.72 -22.12
C VAL A 577 -5.79 13.92 -23.21
N VAL A 578 -4.53 14.13 -22.81
CA VAL A 578 -3.43 14.42 -23.73
C VAL A 578 -2.19 13.63 -23.31
N GLY A 579 -1.61 12.87 -24.23
CA GLY A 579 -0.32 12.21 -24.01
C GLY A 579 0.81 13.23 -23.89
N MET A 580 1.96 12.82 -23.36
CA MET A 580 3.14 13.68 -23.28
C MET A 580 4.02 13.61 -24.54
N SER A 581 3.78 12.64 -25.43
CA SER A 581 4.41 12.56 -26.75
C SER A 581 3.86 13.63 -27.71
N LYS A 582 4.73 14.18 -28.57
CA LYS A 582 4.37 15.22 -29.56
C LYS A 582 3.40 14.73 -30.65
N ALA A 583 3.28 13.42 -30.83
CA ALA A 583 2.37 12.78 -31.78
C ALA A 583 1.02 12.35 -31.14
N SER A 584 0.83 12.58 -29.83
CA SER A 584 -0.39 12.14 -29.13
C SER A 584 -1.65 12.80 -29.69
N THR A 585 -2.62 11.97 -30.05
CA THR A 585 -3.96 12.42 -30.45
C THR A 585 -4.81 12.62 -29.19
N PRO A 586 -5.52 13.75 -29.00
CA PRO A 586 -6.39 13.95 -27.84
C PRO A 586 -7.38 12.81 -27.62
N ASN A 587 -7.61 12.47 -26.35
CA ASN A 587 -8.45 11.34 -25.91
C ASN A 587 -8.02 9.96 -26.45
N THR A 588 -6.84 9.85 -27.07
CA THR A 588 -6.21 8.58 -27.43
C THR A 588 -5.05 8.32 -26.48
N LEU A 589 -5.02 7.13 -25.88
CA LEU A 589 -3.96 6.65 -25.00
C LEU A 589 -3.24 5.47 -25.65
N VAL A 590 -1.95 5.30 -25.35
CA VAL A 590 -1.10 4.27 -25.94
C VAL A 590 -0.54 3.39 -24.84
N THR A 591 -0.76 2.09 -24.99
CA THR A 591 -0.14 1.00 -24.22
C THR A 591 0.88 0.26 -25.10
N TYR A 592 1.91 -0.29 -24.50
CA TYR A 592 2.95 -1.08 -25.17
C TYR A 592 3.50 -2.14 -24.21
N PHE A 593 4.40 -2.99 -24.68
CA PHE A 593 5.18 -3.88 -23.81
C PHE A 593 6.64 -3.42 -23.78
N ASP A 594 7.26 -3.42 -22.60
CA ASP A 594 8.70 -3.18 -22.44
C ASP A 594 9.37 -4.32 -21.66
N GLU A 595 10.69 -4.38 -21.72
CA GLU A 595 11.49 -5.34 -20.97
C GLU A 595 11.85 -4.78 -19.59
N SER A 596 11.65 -5.60 -18.55
CA SER A 596 12.08 -5.31 -17.18
C SER A 596 13.03 -6.40 -16.71
N HIS A 597 14.14 -5.98 -16.08
CA HIS A 597 15.11 -6.89 -15.48
C HIS A 597 14.75 -7.20 -14.01
N ILE A 598 15.14 -8.39 -13.55
CA ILE A 598 15.00 -8.83 -12.16
C ILE A 598 16.33 -9.44 -11.71
N ASP A 599 16.87 -8.99 -10.58
CA ASP A 599 18.08 -9.59 -9.99
C ASP A 599 17.80 -10.99 -9.42
N LEU A 600 18.63 -11.97 -9.79
CA LEU A 600 18.52 -13.35 -9.30
C LEU A 600 19.60 -13.71 -8.27
N GLY A 601 20.29 -12.75 -7.67
CA GLY A 601 21.34 -12.98 -6.68
C GLY A 601 20.85 -13.80 -5.48
N ASN A 602 19.66 -13.50 -4.95
CA ASN A 602 19.04 -14.28 -3.86
C ASN A 602 18.35 -15.57 -4.34
N CYS A 603 18.30 -15.85 -5.64
CA CYS A 603 17.80 -17.12 -6.18
C CYS A 603 18.84 -18.25 -6.02
N VAL A 604 20.13 -17.88 -6.08
CA VAL A 604 21.28 -18.79 -6.11
C VAL A 604 22.12 -18.70 -4.83
N GLU A 605 22.98 -19.70 -4.61
CA GLU A 605 23.82 -19.77 -3.40
C GLU A 605 24.85 -18.61 -3.32
N GLY A 606 24.87 -17.94 -2.17
CA GLY A 606 25.76 -16.83 -1.84
C GLY A 606 27.12 -17.24 -1.27
N THR A 607 27.27 -18.48 -0.78
CA THR A 607 28.55 -18.97 -0.20
C THR A 607 29.72 -19.01 -1.19
N ASP A 608 29.44 -19.13 -2.49
CA ASP A 608 30.47 -19.23 -3.54
C ASP A 608 31.11 -17.85 -3.77
N LYS A 609 32.42 -17.71 -3.49
CA LYS A 609 33.20 -16.45 -3.45
C LYS A 609 33.29 -15.67 -4.78
N VAL A 610 32.64 -16.15 -5.83
CA VAL A 610 32.46 -15.47 -7.10
C VAL A 610 31.02 -15.03 -7.19
N ASP A 611 30.78 -13.72 -7.05
CA ASP A 611 29.49 -13.13 -7.39
C ASP A 611 29.32 -13.16 -8.91
N VAL A 612 28.12 -13.46 -9.39
CA VAL A 612 27.84 -13.69 -10.83
C VAL A 612 26.57 -12.93 -11.17
N ASP A 613 26.66 -12.02 -12.14
CA ASP A 613 25.51 -11.23 -12.58
C ASP A 613 24.51 -12.13 -13.33
N ILE A 614 23.41 -12.49 -12.66
CA ILE A 614 22.36 -13.36 -13.19
C ILE A 614 21.04 -12.62 -13.05
N LYS A 615 20.37 -12.38 -14.17
CA LYS A 615 19.13 -11.60 -14.25
C LYS A 615 18.06 -12.34 -15.03
N ALA A 616 16.80 -12.24 -14.61
CA ALA A 616 15.68 -12.54 -15.51
C ALA A 616 15.29 -11.30 -16.32
N VAL A 617 14.73 -11.52 -17.51
CA VAL A 617 14.05 -10.48 -18.30
C VAL A 617 12.61 -10.90 -18.51
N VAL A 618 11.68 -10.00 -18.20
CA VAL A 618 10.24 -10.20 -18.42
C VAL A 618 9.69 -9.06 -19.27
N SER A 619 8.87 -9.40 -20.27
CA SER A 619 8.11 -8.43 -21.04
C SER A 619 6.84 -8.06 -20.27
N ARG A 620 6.64 -6.78 -19.95
CA ARG A 620 5.55 -6.28 -19.10
C ARG A 620 4.76 -5.19 -19.82
N LEU A 621 3.45 -5.16 -19.58
CA LEU A 621 2.59 -4.09 -20.10
C LEU A 621 2.99 -2.74 -19.48
N ASN A 622 2.96 -1.67 -20.27
CA ASN A 622 3.18 -0.29 -19.85
C ASN A 622 2.36 0.69 -20.72
N HIS A 623 2.40 1.98 -20.43
CA HIS A 623 1.72 3.03 -21.21
C HIS A 623 2.54 4.32 -21.33
N GLU A 624 2.27 5.11 -22.38
CA GLU A 624 2.85 6.46 -22.49
C GLU A 624 2.36 7.35 -21.32
N PRO A 625 3.21 8.18 -20.70
CA PRO A 625 2.77 9.19 -19.74
C PRO A 625 1.76 10.17 -20.35
N PHE A 626 0.72 10.49 -19.59
CA PHE A 626 -0.38 11.34 -20.06
C PHE A 626 -0.91 12.25 -18.96
N LYS A 627 -1.72 13.25 -19.33
CA LYS A 627 -2.36 14.16 -18.38
C LYS A 627 -3.82 14.43 -18.71
N TYR A 628 -4.59 14.59 -17.65
CA TYR A 628 -5.96 15.07 -17.68
C TYR A 628 -5.97 16.60 -17.62
N VAL A 629 -6.80 17.22 -18.45
CA VAL A 629 -7.12 18.65 -18.40
C VAL A 629 -8.63 18.79 -18.24
N ILE A 630 -9.07 19.39 -17.13
CA ILE A 630 -10.48 19.48 -16.75
C ILE A 630 -10.83 20.97 -16.58
N THR A 631 -11.80 21.46 -17.36
CA THR A 631 -12.33 22.81 -17.27
C THR A 631 -13.60 22.81 -16.42
N VAL A 632 -13.61 23.59 -15.35
CA VAL A 632 -14.64 23.59 -14.31
C VAL A 632 -15.12 25.02 -14.07
N HIS A 633 -16.39 25.30 -14.30
CA HIS A 633 -17.02 26.53 -13.87
C HIS A 633 -17.45 26.41 -12.40
N SER A 634 -17.29 27.48 -11.61
CA SER A 634 -17.92 27.56 -10.29
C SER A 634 -18.48 28.94 -9.97
N ASN A 635 -19.66 28.96 -9.36
CA ASN A 635 -20.36 30.19 -8.99
C ASN A 635 -19.78 30.86 -7.72
N LYS A 636 -18.96 30.15 -6.96
CA LYS A 636 -18.47 30.55 -5.63
C LYS A 636 -17.12 29.89 -5.34
N LYS A 637 -16.42 30.36 -4.29
CA LYS A 637 -15.14 29.78 -3.89
C LYS A 637 -15.36 28.51 -3.04
N VAL A 638 -15.00 27.33 -3.57
CA VAL A 638 -15.24 26.02 -2.92
C VAL A 638 -14.12 25.01 -3.17
N THR A 639 -13.87 24.11 -2.20
CA THR A 639 -12.94 22.98 -2.40
C THR A 639 -13.73 21.78 -2.88
N GLY A 640 -13.24 21.07 -3.90
CA GLY A 640 -13.83 19.83 -4.38
C GLY A 640 -12.84 18.67 -4.36
N VAL A 641 -13.34 17.44 -4.42
CA VAL A 641 -12.57 16.21 -4.68
C VAL A 641 -12.94 15.72 -6.08
N VAL A 642 -11.95 15.63 -6.97
CA VAL A 642 -12.06 14.97 -8.28
C VAL A 642 -11.98 13.47 -8.06
N ARG A 643 -12.89 12.70 -8.66
CA ARG A 643 -12.88 11.23 -8.68
C ARG A 643 -12.97 10.77 -10.13
N MET A 644 -12.10 9.86 -10.55
CA MET A 644 -11.90 9.49 -11.96
C MET A 644 -11.95 7.98 -12.15
N PHE A 645 -12.80 7.53 -13.07
CA PHE A 645 -13.03 6.11 -13.35
C PHE A 645 -13.02 5.81 -14.85
N LEU A 646 -12.59 4.60 -15.21
CA LEU A 646 -12.60 4.07 -16.57
C LEU A 646 -13.63 2.93 -16.66
N ALA A 647 -14.46 2.91 -17.70
CA ALA A 647 -15.38 1.81 -17.99
C ALA A 647 -15.25 1.38 -19.46
N PRO A 648 -15.31 0.08 -19.81
CA PRO A 648 -15.41 -0.33 -21.20
C PRO A 648 -16.68 0.26 -21.85
N LYS A 649 -16.60 0.70 -23.11
CA LYS A 649 -17.78 1.22 -23.82
C LYS A 649 -18.67 0.10 -24.37
N TYR A 650 -18.04 -0.95 -24.90
CA TYR A 650 -18.72 -2.08 -25.53
C TYR A 650 -18.43 -3.39 -24.80
N ASP A 651 -19.36 -4.34 -24.86
CA ASP A 651 -19.25 -5.66 -24.25
C ASP A 651 -18.53 -6.68 -25.16
N TRP A 652 -18.56 -7.95 -24.73
CA TRP A 652 -17.98 -9.07 -25.48
C TRP A 652 -18.61 -9.30 -26.87
N PHE A 653 -19.84 -8.83 -27.10
CA PHE A 653 -20.59 -8.95 -28.34
C PHE A 653 -20.56 -7.66 -29.18
N GLY A 654 -19.86 -6.61 -28.74
CA GLY A 654 -19.81 -5.30 -29.39
C GLY A 654 -21.01 -4.38 -29.11
N GLN A 655 -21.87 -4.72 -28.14
CA GLN A 655 -23.02 -3.92 -27.73
C GLN A 655 -22.61 -2.86 -26.71
N GLU A 656 -23.19 -1.66 -26.75
CA GLU A 656 -22.85 -0.59 -25.78
C GLU A 656 -23.38 -0.93 -24.38
N ILE A 657 -22.50 -0.92 -23.37
CA ILE A 657 -22.83 -1.36 -22.01
C ILE A 657 -23.67 -0.28 -21.30
N PRO A 658 -24.89 -0.60 -20.81
CA PRO A 658 -25.69 0.34 -20.02
C PRO A 658 -25.00 0.71 -18.71
N PHE A 659 -25.02 2.00 -18.33
CA PHE A 659 -24.35 2.48 -17.11
C PHE A 659 -24.80 1.81 -15.81
N ARG A 660 -26.08 1.40 -15.72
CA ARG A 660 -26.63 0.61 -14.61
C ARG A 660 -25.82 -0.66 -14.32
N ASP A 661 -25.25 -1.24 -15.38
CA ASP A 661 -24.55 -2.52 -15.37
C ASP A 661 -23.03 -2.28 -15.39
N ALA A 662 -22.55 -1.35 -16.23
CA ALA A 662 -21.14 -0.95 -16.29
C ALA A 662 -20.59 -0.40 -14.96
N ARG A 663 -21.43 0.14 -14.07
CA ARG A 663 -21.01 0.66 -12.75
C ARG A 663 -20.21 -0.34 -11.89
N TRP A 664 -20.41 -1.64 -12.10
CA TRP A 664 -19.72 -2.71 -11.36
C TRP A 664 -18.50 -3.27 -12.12
N SER A 665 -18.11 -2.59 -13.20
CA SER A 665 -16.89 -2.83 -13.98
C SER A 665 -16.11 -1.53 -14.21
N VAL A 666 -16.33 -0.53 -13.36
CA VAL A 666 -15.56 0.72 -13.37
C VAL A 666 -14.22 0.50 -12.65
N ILE A 667 -13.14 1.00 -13.23
CA ILE A 667 -11.79 0.94 -12.68
C ILE A 667 -11.43 2.34 -12.17
N GLU A 668 -11.05 2.50 -10.90
CA GLU A 668 -10.56 3.79 -10.37
C GLU A 668 -9.21 4.12 -11.04
N LEU A 669 -9.10 5.32 -11.60
CA LEU A 669 -7.86 5.85 -12.17
C LEU A 669 -7.17 6.83 -11.22
N ASP A 670 -7.95 7.66 -10.51
CA ASP A 670 -7.44 8.65 -9.56
C ASP A 670 -8.56 9.27 -8.70
N ARG A 671 -8.18 9.80 -7.53
CA ARG A 671 -9.05 10.56 -6.63
C ARG A 671 -8.23 11.55 -5.81
N PHE A 672 -8.50 12.85 -5.96
CA PHE A 672 -7.67 13.88 -5.30
C PHE A 672 -8.46 15.17 -4.98
N PRO A 673 -8.14 15.86 -3.87
CA PRO A 673 -8.67 17.20 -3.61
C PRO A 673 -8.11 18.20 -4.63
N VAL A 674 -8.96 19.10 -5.14
CA VAL A 674 -8.55 20.09 -6.15
C VAL A 674 -7.63 21.13 -5.54
N LYS A 675 -6.33 20.96 -5.82
CA LYS A 675 -5.23 21.85 -5.42
C LYS A 675 -4.55 22.41 -6.66
N ARG A 676 -4.20 23.70 -6.66
CA ARG A 676 -3.30 24.30 -7.66
C ARG A 676 -1.85 24.28 -7.15
N LYS A 677 -1.00 23.45 -7.74
CA LYS A 677 0.46 23.40 -7.51
C LYS A 677 1.11 24.76 -7.83
N ILE A 678 1.28 25.63 -6.82
CA ILE A 678 2.09 26.85 -6.96
C ILE A 678 3.56 26.43 -6.87
N VAL A 679 4.23 26.36 -8.02
CA VAL A 679 5.67 26.10 -8.10
C VAL A 679 6.42 27.37 -7.67
N PHE A 680 6.66 27.50 -6.36
CA PHE A 680 7.60 28.49 -5.84
C PHE A 680 9.03 28.13 -6.27
N LYS A 681 9.57 28.84 -7.27
CA LYS A 681 11.02 28.98 -7.44
C LYS A 681 11.58 29.84 -6.29
N ILE A 682 11.72 29.24 -5.11
CA ILE A 682 12.41 29.84 -3.96
C ILE A 682 13.75 29.13 -3.78
N SER A 683 14.83 29.89 -3.96
CA SER A 683 16.17 29.45 -3.58
C SER A 683 16.27 29.33 -2.05
N THR A 684 17.00 28.31 -1.58
CA THR A 684 17.69 28.27 -0.28
C THR A 684 16.88 28.60 0.99
N HIS A 685 16.63 27.53 1.77
CA HIS A 685 16.31 27.50 3.21
C HIS A 685 14.86 27.83 3.65
N LEU A 686 14.19 26.77 4.13
CA LEU A 686 13.15 26.76 5.18
C LEU A 686 11.84 27.56 4.96
N LYS A 687 10.78 26.85 4.58
CA LYS A 687 9.54 26.67 5.41
C LYS A 687 8.60 25.61 4.80
N GLY A 688 7.75 25.02 5.63
CA GLY A 688 6.77 24.00 5.23
C GLY A 688 5.33 24.53 5.09
N ASN A 689 4.42 23.63 4.71
CA ASN A 689 2.97 23.81 4.57
C ASN A 689 2.54 24.92 3.58
N ILE A 690 2.51 24.55 2.30
CA ILE A 690 1.96 25.37 1.21
C ILE A 690 0.42 25.31 1.27
N LEU A 691 -0.19 26.32 1.91
CA LEU A 691 -1.64 26.52 1.90
C LEU A 691 -2.12 26.79 0.47
N THR A 692 -3.02 25.95 -0.03
CA THR A 692 -3.49 25.98 -1.42
C THR A 692 -4.93 26.50 -1.50
N PRO A 693 -5.26 27.45 -2.40
CA PRO A 693 -6.61 28.00 -2.48
C PRO A 693 -7.61 27.03 -3.16
N PRO A 694 -8.90 27.07 -2.76
CA PRO A 694 -10.00 26.35 -3.43
C PRO A 694 -10.23 26.73 -4.91
N LEU A 695 -11.16 26.04 -5.59
CA LEU A 695 -11.75 26.51 -6.86
C LEU A 695 -12.24 27.95 -6.65
N ASN A 696 -11.96 28.84 -7.59
CA ASN A 696 -12.38 30.23 -7.54
C ASN A 696 -13.71 30.41 -8.29
N ALA A 697 -14.41 31.51 -8.02
CA ALA A 697 -15.57 31.86 -8.82
C ALA A 697 -15.14 32.17 -10.28
N GLY A 698 -15.95 31.75 -11.25
CA GLY A 698 -15.61 31.73 -12.67
C GLY A 698 -14.99 30.41 -13.13
N ASP A 699 -14.23 30.46 -14.23
CA ASP A 699 -13.65 29.28 -14.86
C ASP A 699 -12.30 28.89 -14.25
N ASN A 700 -12.15 27.60 -13.98
CA ASN A 700 -10.95 26.98 -13.42
C ASN A 700 -10.45 25.89 -14.38
N VAL A 701 -9.13 25.75 -14.52
CA VAL A 701 -8.51 24.65 -15.27
C VAL A 701 -7.67 23.82 -14.30
N ILE A 702 -8.09 22.56 -14.11
CA ILE A 702 -7.36 21.55 -13.34
C ILE A 702 -6.47 20.78 -14.32
N THR A 703 -5.25 20.45 -13.91
CA THR A 703 -4.36 19.57 -14.68
C THR A 703 -3.70 18.58 -13.72
N ARG A 704 -3.69 17.30 -14.10
CA ARG A 704 -3.23 16.18 -13.30
C ARG A 704 -2.52 15.17 -14.21
N ASN A 705 -1.32 14.72 -13.85
CA ASN A 705 -0.58 13.72 -14.63
C ASN A 705 -0.99 12.31 -14.21
N SER A 706 -0.77 11.31 -15.07
CA SER A 706 -0.97 9.90 -14.72
C SER A 706 -0.11 9.51 -13.51
N GLU A 707 1.17 9.94 -13.51
CA GLU A 707 2.18 9.62 -12.48
C GLU A 707 1.79 10.09 -11.06
N ASP A 708 0.93 11.11 -10.94
CA ASP A 708 0.48 11.63 -9.64
C ASP A 708 -0.66 10.79 -9.01
N SER A 709 -1.16 9.75 -9.71
CA SER A 709 -2.35 8.97 -9.32
C SER A 709 -2.26 8.33 -7.94
N ILE A 710 -3.29 8.50 -7.11
CA ILE A 710 -3.38 7.84 -5.79
C ILE A 710 -3.78 6.36 -5.87
N VAL A 711 -3.89 5.77 -7.08
CA VAL A 711 -4.22 4.35 -7.27
C VAL A 711 -2.96 3.50 -7.37
N THR A 712 -1.89 4.03 -7.98
CA THR A 712 -0.69 3.28 -8.32
C THR A 712 0.53 3.62 -7.45
N ILE A 713 1.58 2.80 -7.55
CA ILE A 713 2.95 3.10 -7.11
C ILE A 713 3.90 3.16 -8.32
N PRO A 714 4.98 3.95 -8.28
CA PRO A 714 6.06 3.83 -9.25
C PRO A 714 6.74 2.44 -9.17
N GLU A 715 7.52 2.08 -10.18
CA GLU A 715 8.36 0.88 -10.12
C GLU A 715 9.33 0.98 -8.92
N PRO A 716 9.50 -0.09 -8.12
CA PRO A 716 10.48 -0.08 -7.04
C PRO A 716 11.91 -0.18 -7.60
N ARG A 717 12.86 0.47 -6.92
CA ARG A 717 14.31 0.26 -7.14
C ARG A 717 14.65 -1.20 -6.85
N SER A 718 15.52 -1.80 -7.66
CA SER A 718 16.01 -3.16 -7.44
C SER A 718 16.89 -3.30 -6.20
N PHE A 719 17.08 -4.51 -5.71
CA PHE A 719 17.95 -4.84 -4.57
C PHE A 719 19.38 -4.32 -4.79
N PRO A 720 20.04 -4.52 -5.96
CA PRO A 720 21.38 -3.98 -6.20
C PRO A 720 21.43 -2.45 -6.20
N GLU A 721 20.42 -1.78 -6.78
CA GLU A 721 20.33 -0.30 -6.80
C GLU A 721 20.13 0.26 -5.38
N LEU A 722 19.18 -0.30 -4.61
CA LEU A 722 18.96 0.07 -3.21
C LEU A 722 20.23 -0.10 -2.36
N LEU A 723 21.00 -1.15 -2.61
CA LEU A 723 22.26 -1.40 -1.92
C LEU A 723 23.34 -0.39 -2.35
N HIS A 724 23.41 -0.05 -3.64
CA HIS A 724 24.34 0.92 -4.19
C HIS A 724 24.10 2.33 -3.65
N GLU A 725 22.90 2.88 -3.85
CA GLU A 725 22.53 4.25 -3.43
C GLU A 725 22.82 4.49 -1.94
N VAL A 726 22.51 3.51 -1.08
CA VAL A 726 22.74 3.60 0.37
C VAL A 726 24.24 3.56 0.70
N GLN A 727 25.03 2.75 -0.01
CA GLN A 727 26.48 2.70 0.17
C GLN A 727 27.19 3.96 -0.33
N GLN A 728 26.76 4.55 -1.45
CA GLN A 728 27.32 5.81 -1.95
C GLN A 728 26.93 6.99 -1.04
N ALA A 729 25.68 7.04 -0.56
CA ALA A 729 25.24 8.05 0.40
C ALA A 729 25.96 7.94 1.77
N LEU A 730 26.40 6.74 2.18
CA LEU A 730 27.24 6.56 3.38
C LEU A 730 28.68 7.06 3.20
N LYS A 731 29.20 7.13 1.97
CA LYS A 731 30.48 7.76 1.66
C LYS A 731 30.35 9.29 1.49
N GLY A 732 29.15 9.75 1.17
CA GLY A 732 28.86 11.14 0.81
C GLY A 732 28.92 11.43 -0.70
N ASP A 733 29.04 10.38 -1.53
CA ASP A 733 29.16 10.50 -2.99
C ASP A 733 27.81 10.80 -3.68
N GLU A 734 26.68 10.38 -3.09
CA GLU A 734 25.33 10.54 -3.64
C GLU A 734 24.29 11.01 -2.60
N GLU A 735 23.17 11.60 -3.04
CA GLU A 735 22.07 12.04 -2.16
C GLU A 735 20.93 11.01 -2.10
N TYR A 736 20.92 10.17 -1.06
CA TYR A 736 19.77 9.33 -0.76
C TYR A 736 18.58 10.18 -0.27
N ILE A 737 17.39 9.93 -0.81
CA ILE A 737 16.16 10.63 -0.43
C ILE A 737 15.24 9.67 0.33
N VAL A 738 14.89 10.02 1.57
CA VAL A 738 13.90 9.26 2.35
C VAL A 738 12.49 9.83 2.13
N ASP A 739 11.60 8.98 1.62
CA ASP A 739 10.15 9.20 1.70
C ASP A 739 9.58 8.44 2.92
N LYS A 740 9.03 9.17 3.89
CA LYS A 740 8.41 8.58 5.10
C LYS A 740 7.01 8.02 4.85
N HIS A 741 6.45 8.28 3.68
CA HIS A 741 5.14 7.85 3.19
C HIS A 741 5.31 6.85 2.03
N TYR A 742 6.53 6.35 1.81
CA TYR A 742 6.83 5.29 0.85
C TYR A 742 5.96 4.05 1.13
N ARG A 743 5.49 3.39 0.07
CA ARG A 743 4.65 2.20 0.16
C ARG A 743 5.11 1.12 -0.79
N HIS A 744 5.03 -0.10 -0.29
CA HIS A 744 5.22 -1.33 -1.06
C HIS A 744 3.88 -1.87 -1.62
N CYS A 745 2.75 -1.49 -1.01
CA CYS A 745 1.42 -1.81 -1.53
C CYS A 745 0.99 -0.80 -2.61
N GLY A 746 0.66 -1.33 -3.79
CA GLY A 746 -0.12 -0.66 -4.83
C GLY A 746 0.05 -1.30 -6.21
N ILE A 747 -0.93 -1.14 -7.10
CA ILE A 747 -0.76 -1.57 -8.50
C ILE A 747 0.40 -0.79 -9.14
N PRO A 748 1.33 -1.43 -9.87
CA PRO A 748 2.39 -0.73 -10.60
C PRO A 748 1.85 0.32 -11.58
N HIS A 749 2.49 1.48 -11.69
CA HIS A 749 2.00 2.57 -12.55
C HIS A 749 1.79 2.14 -14.00
N ARG A 750 2.68 1.29 -14.53
CA ARG A 750 2.59 0.66 -15.85
C ARG A 750 1.25 -0.07 -16.14
N LEU A 751 0.53 -0.52 -15.10
CA LEU A 751 -0.78 -1.17 -15.17
C LEU A 751 -1.95 -0.20 -14.85
N LEU A 752 -1.75 1.12 -14.89
CA LEU A 752 -2.83 2.11 -14.69
C LEU A 752 -3.90 2.04 -15.79
N LEU A 753 -3.55 1.60 -17.00
CA LEU A 753 -4.47 1.37 -18.11
C LEU A 753 -4.53 -0.13 -18.45
N PRO A 754 -5.72 -0.67 -18.81
CA PRO A 754 -5.78 -1.99 -19.42
C PRO A 754 -5.14 -1.98 -20.81
N LYS A 755 -4.65 -3.13 -21.27
CA LYS A 755 -4.08 -3.27 -22.63
C LYS A 755 -5.08 -2.78 -23.67
N GLY A 756 -4.64 -1.96 -24.64
CA GLY A 756 -5.49 -1.55 -25.76
C GLY A 756 -5.65 -2.63 -26.84
N LYS A 757 -6.27 -2.26 -27.96
CA LYS A 757 -6.18 -3.02 -29.24
C LYS A 757 -5.44 -2.17 -30.29
N THR A 758 -4.91 -2.76 -31.35
CA THR A 758 -4.08 -2.03 -32.33
C THR A 758 -4.91 -1.03 -33.15
N GLU A 759 -6.13 -1.42 -33.52
CA GLU A 759 -7.18 -0.56 -34.08
C GLU A 759 -7.60 0.56 -33.09
N GLY A 760 -7.56 0.25 -31.79
CA GLY A 760 -7.99 1.10 -30.69
C GLY A 760 -9.30 0.65 -30.08
N MET A 761 -9.31 0.49 -28.75
CA MET A 761 -10.47 0.03 -27.99
C MET A 761 -11.17 1.20 -27.29
N ALA A 762 -12.49 1.27 -27.40
CA ALA A 762 -13.28 2.35 -26.85
C ALA A 762 -13.63 2.14 -25.37
N TYR A 763 -13.33 3.16 -24.56
CA TYR A 763 -13.65 3.25 -23.14
C TYR A 763 -14.40 4.56 -22.86
N LYS A 764 -15.12 4.62 -21.75
CA LYS A 764 -15.70 5.83 -21.18
C LYS A 764 -14.86 6.28 -19.99
N LEU A 765 -14.37 7.51 -20.01
CA LEU A 765 -13.80 8.17 -18.83
C LEU A 765 -14.92 8.91 -18.11
N LEU A 766 -15.15 8.54 -16.85
CA LEU A 766 -16.11 9.18 -15.96
C LEU A 766 -15.36 10.04 -14.95
N ILE A 767 -15.79 11.28 -14.81
CA ILE A 767 -15.26 12.23 -13.84
C ILE A 767 -16.43 12.81 -13.06
N VAL A 768 -16.29 12.89 -11.74
CA VAL A 768 -17.17 13.66 -10.87
C VAL A 768 -16.35 14.55 -9.95
N ILE A 769 -16.84 15.77 -9.69
CA ILE A 769 -16.32 16.64 -8.63
C ILE A 769 -17.31 16.64 -7.47
N THR A 770 -16.80 16.36 -6.28
CA THR A 770 -17.57 16.12 -5.05
C THR A 770 -17.20 17.14 -3.97
N ASP A 771 -18.09 17.45 -3.04
CA ASP A 771 -17.89 18.52 -2.05
C ASP A 771 -16.92 18.08 -0.94
N TYR A 772 -15.71 18.63 -0.96
CA TYR A 772 -14.66 18.30 0.00
C TYR A 772 -15.09 18.53 1.47
N SER A 773 -16.00 19.47 1.74
CA SER A 773 -16.47 19.73 3.10
C SER A 773 -17.39 18.64 3.67
N LYS A 774 -18.00 17.83 2.79
CA LYS A 774 -18.79 16.63 3.13
C LYS A 774 -17.91 15.37 3.12
N ASP A 775 -16.92 15.34 2.25
CA ASP A 775 -16.05 14.19 2.01
C ASP A 775 -14.87 14.10 3.00
N ALA A 776 -14.41 15.21 3.57
CA ALA A 776 -13.30 15.19 4.53
C ALA A 776 -13.70 14.60 5.89
N VAL A 777 -12.87 13.71 6.45
CA VAL A 777 -13.05 13.15 7.80
C VAL A 777 -12.49 14.11 8.84
N SER A 778 -13.35 14.62 9.74
CA SER A 778 -12.95 15.49 10.85
C SER A 778 -12.76 14.70 12.15
N GLU A 779 -11.52 14.64 12.65
CA GLU A 779 -11.24 13.94 13.92
C GLU A 779 -11.67 14.77 15.14
N VAL A 780 -12.75 14.33 15.79
CA VAL A 780 -13.06 14.66 17.19
C VAL A 780 -12.99 13.40 18.05
N THR A 781 -11.79 12.85 18.17
CA THR A 781 -11.48 11.64 18.95
C THR A 781 -10.86 11.99 20.30
N LYS A 782 -11.71 12.41 21.26
CA LYS A 782 -11.35 12.26 22.68
C LYS A 782 -11.28 10.76 22.99
N PRO A 783 -10.24 10.25 23.69
CA PRO A 783 -10.13 8.81 23.96
C PRO A 783 -11.34 8.28 24.74
N THR A 784 -12.05 7.31 24.16
CA THR A 784 -13.32 6.77 24.70
C THR A 784 -13.15 5.94 25.97
N TRP A 785 -11.90 5.62 26.35
CA TRP A 785 -11.52 4.90 27.56
C TRP A 785 -11.05 5.82 28.71
N LEU A 786 -11.41 7.12 28.68
CA LEU A 786 -11.22 8.04 29.82
C LEU A 786 -12.55 8.22 30.59
N PRO A 787 -12.70 7.62 31.79
CA PRO A 787 -13.80 7.96 32.69
C PRO A 787 -13.74 9.43 33.10
N GLU A 788 -14.87 10.12 33.25
CA GLU A 788 -14.91 11.55 33.61
C GLU A 788 -14.24 11.86 34.96
N MET A 789 -14.07 10.86 35.82
CA MET A 789 -13.34 10.95 37.10
C MET A 789 -11.82 11.18 36.93
N ALA A 790 -11.24 10.93 35.75
CA ALA A 790 -9.81 11.07 35.49
C ALA A 790 -9.32 12.55 35.46
N ARG A 791 -10.22 13.53 35.54
CA ARG A 791 -9.90 14.98 35.48
C ARG A 791 -9.05 15.52 36.63
N GLY A 792 -8.87 14.75 37.72
CA GLY A 792 -8.19 15.21 38.94
C GLY A 792 -6.76 14.70 39.16
N TRP A 793 -6.21 13.86 38.28
CA TRP A 793 -4.90 13.22 38.49
C TRP A 793 -3.90 13.54 37.36
N PHE A 794 -2.68 13.91 37.74
CA PHE A 794 -1.58 14.16 36.79
C PHE A 794 -1.14 12.87 36.11
N LEU A 795 -1.71 12.57 34.94
CA LEU A 795 -1.10 11.65 33.99
C LEU A 795 0.22 12.27 33.48
N PRO A 796 1.33 11.51 33.45
CA PRO A 796 2.59 12.02 32.93
C PRO A 796 2.47 12.24 31.41
N LYS A 797 3.07 13.33 30.93
CA LYS A 797 2.78 13.93 29.62
C LYS A 797 3.08 13.00 28.45
N ASP A 798 4.12 12.17 28.60
CA ASP A 798 4.54 11.12 27.67
C ASP A 798 3.46 10.09 27.33
N ARG A 799 2.46 9.91 28.20
CA ARG A 799 1.34 8.97 27.98
C ARG A 799 0.16 9.64 27.30
N LEU A 800 0.05 10.97 27.36
CA LEU A 800 -0.92 11.76 26.61
C LEU A 800 -0.41 12.03 25.19
N ASP A 801 0.87 12.40 25.05
CA ASP A 801 1.52 12.65 23.77
C ASP A 801 1.56 11.36 22.90
N ARG A 802 1.59 10.16 23.53
CA ARG A 802 1.46 8.86 22.85
C ARG A 802 0.08 8.59 22.24
N ALA A 803 -0.97 9.29 22.67
CA ALA A 803 -2.31 9.21 22.07
C ALA A 803 -2.53 10.25 20.95
N ILE A 804 -1.58 11.16 20.73
CA ILE A 804 -1.60 12.08 19.60
C ILE A 804 -1.06 11.32 18.38
N HIS A 805 -1.98 10.71 17.63
CA HIS A 805 -1.63 10.09 16.35
C HIS A 805 -0.99 11.13 15.42
N PRO A 806 0.02 10.74 14.62
CA PRO A 806 0.54 11.62 13.58
C PRO A 806 -0.56 11.80 12.54
N LYS A 807 -1.24 12.95 12.64
CA LYS A 807 -2.26 13.43 11.72
C LYS A 807 -1.93 13.07 10.27
N ILE A 808 -2.81 12.31 9.64
CA ILE A 808 -3.00 12.40 8.20
C ILE A 808 -4.01 13.52 8.03
N GLN A 809 -3.55 14.71 7.69
CA GLN A 809 -4.45 15.77 7.23
C GLN A 809 -4.77 15.50 5.76
N PRO A 810 -5.94 15.92 5.23
CA PRO A 810 -6.26 15.67 3.83
C PRO A 810 -5.33 16.40 2.85
N GLU A 811 -4.54 17.39 3.29
CA GLU A 811 -3.43 17.90 2.50
C GLU A 811 -2.32 16.86 2.23
N ASP A 812 -2.13 15.86 3.10
CA ASP A 812 -1.10 14.82 2.93
C ASP A 812 -1.50 13.75 1.88
N VAL A 813 -2.73 13.79 1.34
CA VAL A 813 -3.27 12.79 0.39
C VAL A 813 -2.39 12.58 -0.84
N GLU A 814 -1.74 13.62 -1.36
CA GLU A 814 -0.86 13.52 -2.53
C GLU A 814 0.50 12.88 -2.18
N ASP A 815 0.89 12.91 -0.91
CA ASP A 815 2.09 12.27 -0.37
C ASP A 815 1.85 10.79 0.01
N TYR A 816 0.60 10.29 -0.03
CA TYR A 816 0.29 8.86 0.01
C TYR A 816 0.05 8.25 -1.39
N SER A 817 0.93 7.35 -1.83
CA SER A 817 0.73 6.55 -3.04
C SER A 817 -0.21 5.37 -2.77
N SER A 818 -0.91 4.88 -3.80
CA SER A 818 -1.94 3.83 -3.72
C SER A 818 -2.94 3.94 -2.55
N LEU A 819 -3.24 5.16 -2.08
CA LEU A 819 -4.27 5.43 -1.05
C LEU A 819 -5.64 4.85 -1.45
N GLY A 820 -5.93 4.78 -2.75
CA GLY A 820 -7.20 4.25 -3.27
C GLY A 820 -7.49 2.80 -2.86
N TYR A 821 -6.48 1.90 -2.98
CA TYR A 821 -6.65 0.46 -2.72
C TYR A 821 -5.97 0.00 -1.43
N CYS A 822 -4.87 0.66 -1.05
CA CYS A 822 -4.09 0.35 0.13
C CYS A 822 -4.39 1.27 1.33
N GLY A 823 -5.41 2.15 1.27
CA GLY A 823 -5.88 2.92 2.43
C GLY A 823 -4.78 3.66 3.21
N VAL A 824 -4.85 3.68 4.54
CA VAL A 824 -3.79 4.23 5.42
C VAL A 824 -3.30 3.20 6.44
N MET A 825 -2.01 3.25 6.78
CA MET A 825 -1.39 2.29 7.71
C MET A 825 -1.66 2.57 9.19
N GLU A 826 -1.82 3.85 9.53
CA GLU A 826 -2.26 4.40 10.82
C GLU A 826 -3.20 5.58 10.57
N GLY A 827 -4.15 5.83 11.46
CA GLY A 827 -5.10 6.94 11.34
C GLY A 827 -6.39 6.56 10.61
N LYS A 828 -7.12 7.55 10.10
CA LYS A 828 -8.35 7.39 9.33
C LYS A 828 -8.14 7.66 7.85
N ILE A 829 -8.88 6.97 6.99
CA ILE A 829 -8.88 7.26 5.56
C ILE A 829 -9.46 8.67 5.35
N PRO A 830 -8.77 9.60 4.67
CA PRO A 830 -9.17 11.02 4.58
C PRO A 830 -10.33 11.29 3.59
N ASP A 831 -11.20 10.30 3.37
CA ASP A 831 -12.39 10.35 2.54
C ASP A 831 -13.52 9.59 3.25
N SER A 832 -14.60 10.28 3.61
CA SER A 832 -15.76 9.75 4.33
C SER A 832 -16.70 8.92 3.45
N LYS A 833 -16.59 9.06 2.13
CA LYS A 833 -17.44 8.35 1.15
C LYS A 833 -17.11 6.85 1.11
N PRO A 834 -18.08 5.98 0.76
CA PRO A 834 -17.82 4.57 0.53
C PRO A 834 -16.83 4.39 -0.63
N MET A 835 -16.04 3.32 -0.59
CA MET A 835 -15.15 3.00 -1.71
C MET A 835 -15.99 2.63 -2.94
N GLY A 836 -15.55 3.13 -4.11
CA GLY A 836 -16.30 3.10 -5.37
C GLY A 836 -17.32 4.24 -5.55
N TYR A 837 -17.48 5.17 -4.61
CA TYR A 837 -18.43 6.29 -4.73
C TYR A 837 -18.17 7.14 -6.00
N PRO A 838 -19.19 7.45 -6.82
CA PRO A 838 -20.64 7.23 -6.63
C PRO A 838 -21.21 5.97 -7.29
N PHE A 839 -20.39 5.10 -7.88
CA PHE A 839 -20.81 3.92 -8.65
C PHE A 839 -21.08 2.67 -7.80
N ASP A 840 -20.77 2.75 -6.49
CA ASP A 840 -20.90 1.66 -5.53
C ASP A 840 -22.35 1.21 -5.25
N ARG A 841 -23.35 1.96 -5.70
CA ARG A 841 -24.79 1.66 -5.52
C ARG A 841 -25.55 1.57 -6.87
N PRO A 842 -26.75 0.96 -6.91
CA PRO A 842 -27.59 0.96 -8.11
C PRO A 842 -27.93 2.36 -8.64
N ILE A 843 -27.95 2.48 -9.97
CA ILE A 843 -28.34 3.70 -10.68
C ILE A 843 -29.76 3.50 -11.21
N GLN A 844 -30.73 4.27 -10.70
CA GLN A 844 -32.16 4.13 -11.06
C GLN A 844 -32.56 4.95 -12.29
N SER A 845 -32.02 6.17 -12.44
CA SER A 845 -32.27 7.05 -13.59
C SER A 845 -31.00 7.84 -13.90
N MET A 846 -30.64 7.92 -15.18
CA MET A 846 -29.45 8.63 -15.63
C MET A 846 -29.59 10.15 -15.45
N ASP A 847 -30.80 10.69 -15.66
CA ASP A 847 -31.10 12.14 -15.58
C ASP A 847 -31.06 12.68 -14.14
N ASN A 848 -31.22 11.78 -13.16
CA ASN A 848 -31.07 12.09 -11.74
C ASN A 848 -29.64 11.83 -11.23
N PHE A 849 -28.90 10.91 -11.87
CA PHE A 849 -27.55 10.53 -11.45
C PHE A 849 -26.47 11.47 -12.00
N PHE A 850 -26.56 11.89 -13.27
CA PHE A 850 -25.59 12.81 -13.87
C PHE A 850 -25.97 14.28 -13.63
N THR A 851 -25.56 14.80 -12.48
CA THR A 851 -25.64 16.22 -12.12
C THR A 851 -24.53 17.04 -12.82
N PRO A 852 -24.60 18.40 -12.84
CA PRO A 852 -23.66 19.24 -13.62
C PRO A 852 -22.17 19.08 -13.24
N ASN A 853 -21.89 18.59 -12.04
CA ASN A 853 -20.57 18.25 -11.53
C ASN A 853 -20.03 16.89 -12.03
N PHE A 854 -20.72 16.21 -12.94
CA PHE A 854 -20.23 15.04 -13.68
C PHE A 854 -19.78 15.39 -15.11
N LYS A 855 -18.87 14.60 -15.66
CA LYS A 855 -18.60 14.51 -17.09
C LYS A 855 -18.32 13.06 -17.49
N VAL A 856 -18.84 12.66 -18.64
CA VAL A 856 -18.39 11.47 -19.38
C VAL A 856 -17.76 11.94 -20.69
N ILE A 857 -16.62 11.37 -21.07
CA ILE A 857 -16.08 11.44 -22.43
C ILE A 857 -15.68 10.04 -22.91
N ASP A 858 -15.77 9.79 -24.21
CA ASP A 858 -15.18 8.59 -24.81
C ASP A 858 -13.65 8.77 -24.94
N LEU A 859 -12.90 7.70 -24.66
CA LEU A 859 -11.46 7.54 -24.89
C LEU A 859 -11.21 6.35 -25.81
N THR A 860 -10.06 6.37 -26.50
CA THR A 860 -9.55 5.23 -27.27
C THR A 860 -8.21 4.77 -26.68
N ILE A 861 -8.11 3.53 -26.21
CA ILE A 861 -6.84 2.93 -25.76
C ILE A 861 -6.29 2.05 -26.89
N LYS A 862 -5.13 2.43 -27.43
CA LYS A 862 -4.39 1.66 -28.42
C LYS A 862 -3.31 0.81 -27.76
N ASN A 863 -3.00 -0.33 -28.37
CA ASN A 863 -1.82 -1.12 -28.05
C ASN A 863 -0.89 -1.16 -29.27
N VAL A 864 0.35 -0.71 -29.08
CA VAL A 864 1.42 -0.84 -30.07
C VAL A 864 2.35 -1.99 -29.66
N ASN A 865 2.77 -2.77 -30.66
CA ASN A 865 3.77 -3.82 -30.54
C ASN A 865 5.12 -3.30 -31.07
#